data_AF-A0A2V2PTJ7-F1
#
_entry.id   AF-A0A2V2PTJ7-F1
#
_cell.length_a   1.000
_cell.length_b   1.000
_cell.length_c   1.000
_cell.angle_alpha   90.00
_cell.angle_beta   90.00
_cell.angle_gamma   90.00
#
_symmetry.space_group_name_H-M   'P 1'
#
loop_
_entity.id
_entity.type
_entity.pdbx_description
1 polymer ?
#
loop_
_entity_poly.entity_id
_entity_poly.type
_entity_poly.pdbx_seq_one_letter_code
_entity_poly.pdbx_strand_id
1 'polypeptide(L)'
;MEHLERLEEAATDLYAVLTDPALGSCEPGMSDGGALIMGHGLESRSVVDRLEEAIGHAAEHGATLVLGFLGHGFAPGRTSELHLMCAESGEDLRHGAVNVGEMLARAADHPGVDGVIGIIDTCHAGGAPPAMDALTGGARSGRTRLSLLMASSVGQTARDLVFSRQLAALVRAGLPCTATHLSTTDVRDALRAVVVGQNVTCFEYDGDGLADGPLWVARNAAVVKARGGSLSGTLATEELTRALTALDPAAPVPDGAPDLGEALHCRTAVLRHPPGPARERALRAVDGLITAVTTVAFIREWIGTGLTTARLRQAHHTLSAAVGRPPGACAPTDVAIVDELTFNHPVSESDGRRGLAQFVALLAQICGKSSDDPALRSWAVRIQALVEVNDAVEATARRASRSRLTLVIGLHASLTGDWPETVDGWLLLDGSVIHHQEFLSDPADRRGTEAAIEDAVLWAEDHAGTLALPLTRVDVAAPGKLLLDWHPEEAGAAMLLGVRYDVRLHWSSRLAPDASVRSIEAMVAARWESLSGETGETPVDWLGPGDVADPQALRGRLRNGSYARGIGLLHHPGTDARLLDTLLAYTPVLLWPQPHAPAGFPAERHAFLDDSWWAMPGALVDAYRKRWQGGAGADLADLRAVWDDEEWLRFCRLFRTPPSSARPAPPASPSLPVPPVRSEGSP
;
A
#
# COMPACT_ATOMS: atom_id res chain seq x y z
N MET A 1 45.66 7.17 -17.45
CA MET A 1 44.42 7.07 -16.66
C MET A 1 43.77 8.44 -16.67
N GLU A 2 42.54 8.56 -17.16
CA GLU A 2 41.81 9.84 -17.13
C GLU A 2 41.52 10.24 -15.68
N HIS A 3 41.65 11.54 -15.39
CA HIS A 3 41.42 12.10 -14.07
C HIS A 3 39.92 12.18 -13.78
N LEU A 4 39.47 11.62 -12.65
CA LEU A 4 38.08 11.72 -12.20
C LEU A 4 37.89 13.01 -11.40
N GLU A 5 37.52 14.09 -12.09
CA GLU A 5 37.44 15.46 -11.54
C GLU A 5 36.61 15.60 -10.25
N ARG A 6 35.65 14.69 -10.01
CA ARG A 6 34.71 14.78 -8.87
C ARG A 6 34.85 13.65 -7.85
N LEU A 7 35.96 12.89 -7.89
CA LEU A 7 36.18 11.77 -6.98
C LEU A 7 36.31 12.19 -5.52
N GLU A 8 37.12 13.21 -5.25
CA GLU A 8 37.33 13.70 -3.89
C GLU A 8 36.04 14.28 -3.29
N GLU A 9 35.27 15.03 -4.10
CA GLU A 9 33.97 15.57 -3.71
C GLU A 9 33.01 14.45 -3.32
N ALA A 10 32.80 13.46 -4.21
CA ALA A 10 31.86 12.37 -3.99
C ALA A 10 32.25 11.50 -2.78
N ALA A 11 33.54 11.19 -2.61
CA ALA A 11 34.03 10.39 -1.50
C ALA A 11 33.91 11.13 -0.16
N THR A 12 34.20 12.43 -0.14
CA THR A 12 34.05 13.27 1.06
C THR A 12 32.58 13.43 1.46
N ASP A 13 31.69 13.65 0.48
CA ASP A 13 30.25 13.76 0.74
C ASP A 13 29.65 12.46 1.27
N LEU A 14 30.03 11.33 0.69
CA LEU A 14 29.58 10.01 1.14
C LEU A 14 30.11 9.71 2.55
N TYR A 15 31.39 9.98 2.81
CA TYR A 15 31.98 9.82 4.13
C TYR A 15 31.26 10.67 5.20
N ALA A 16 30.96 11.93 4.88
CA ALA A 16 30.28 12.84 5.79
C ALA A 16 28.90 12.34 6.21
N VAL A 17 28.10 11.80 5.28
CA VAL A 17 26.75 11.31 5.61
C VAL A 17 26.77 9.97 6.35
N LEU A 18 27.74 9.10 6.06
CA LEU A 18 27.88 7.82 6.73
C LEU A 18 28.36 7.99 8.18
N THR A 19 29.23 8.96 8.44
CA THR A 19 29.75 9.24 9.79
C THR A 19 28.91 10.21 10.60
N ASP A 20 27.91 10.87 9.99
CA ASP A 20 26.98 11.74 10.72
C ASP A 20 26.19 10.92 11.76
N PRO A 21 26.23 11.28 13.06
CA PRO A 21 25.57 10.54 14.13
C PRO A 21 24.04 10.41 13.98
N ALA A 22 23.40 11.36 13.30
CA ALA A 22 21.96 11.37 13.07
C ALA A 22 21.55 10.61 11.79
N LEU A 23 22.50 10.34 10.88
CA LEU A 23 22.27 9.67 9.61
C LEU A 23 22.89 8.27 9.62
N GLY A 24 24.13 8.11 9.13
CA GLY A 24 24.77 6.80 9.04
C GLY A 24 25.30 6.26 10.37
N SER A 25 25.67 7.14 11.31
CA SER A 25 26.19 6.78 12.64
C SER A 25 27.40 5.83 12.61
N CYS A 26 28.13 5.77 11.49
CA CYS A 26 29.35 4.97 11.37
C CYS A 26 30.49 5.63 12.15
N GLU A 27 31.24 4.82 12.88
CA GLU A 27 32.53 5.23 13.44
C GLU A 27 33.64 5.05 12.40
N PRO A 28 34.79 5.75 12.52
CA PRO A 28 35.91 5.52 11.64
C PRO A 28 36.37 4.05 11.66
N GLY A 29 36.62 3.48 10.47
CA GLY A 29 36.87 2.05 10.31
C GLY A 29 38.28 1.57 10.70
N MET A 30 39.19 2.46 11.10
CA MET A 30 40.58 2.11 11.45
C MET A 30 40.94 2.55 12.87
N SER A 31 41.90 1.83 13.47
CA SER A 31 42.33 2.03 14.86
C SER A 31 42.95 3.41 15.13
N ASP A 32 43.47 4.07 14.10
CA ASP A 32 44.04 5.41 14.15
C ASP A 32 42.99 6.53 14.01
N GLY A 33 41.70 6.17 13.91
CA GLY A 33 40.59 7.10 13.67
C GLY A 33 40.43 7.51 12.20
N GLY A 34 41.20 6.91 11.28
CA GLY A 34 41.04 7.09 9.85
C GLY A 34 39.91 6.22 9.28
N ALA A 35 39.41 6.61 8.09
CA ALA A 35 38.35 5.86 7.40
C ALA A 35 38.28 6.19 5.90
N LEU A 36 38.60 7.43 5.52
CA LEU A 36 38.64 7.89 4.14
C LEU A 36 40.07 7.85 3.60
N ILE A 37 40.31 7.04 2.57
CA ILE A 37 41.61 6.90 1.89
C ILE A 37 41.47 7.47 0.48
N MET A 38 42.18 8.56 0.19
CA MET A 38 42.13 9.24 -1.11
C MET A 38 43.54 9.53 -1.63
N GLY A 39 43.70 9.47 -2.96
CA GLY A 39 44.91 9.90 -3.63
C GLY A 39 45.16 9.16 -4.94
N HIS A 40 45.76 9.85 -5.90
CA HIS A 40 46.10 9.27 -7.21
C HIS A 40 47.30 8.32 -7.19
N GLY A 41 48.03 8.23 -6.06
CA GLY A 41 49.21 7.40 -5.87
C GLY A 41 48.99 6.18 -4.99
N LEU A 42 47.73 5.75 -4.79
CA LEU A 42 47.43 4.59 -3.95
C LEU A 42 47.86 3.30 -4.64
N GLU A 43 48.77 2.57 -3.99
CA GLU A 43 49.20 1.25 -4.43
C GLU A 43 48.21 0.17 -3.97
N SER A 44 47.97 -0.85 -4.80
CA SER A 44 47.09 -1.99 -4.51
C SER A 44 47.41 -2.67 -3.19
N ARG A 45 48.69 -2.85 -2.88
CA ARG A 45 49.13 -3.40 -1.58
C ARG A 45 48.70 -2.52 -0.42
N SER A 46 48.84 -1.19 -0.56
CA SER A 46 48.42 -0.25 0.48
C SER A 46 46.91 -0.28 0.69
N VAL A 47 46.13 -0.44 -0.38
CA VAL A 47 44.67 -0.59 -0.29
C VAL A 47 44.29 -1.88 0.44
N VAL A 48 44.93 -3.01 0.10
CA VAL A 48 44.70 -4.30 0.77
C VAL A 48 45.07 -4.23 2.25
N ASP A 49 46.25 -3.70 2.59
CA ASP A 49 46.70 -3.60 3.98
C ASP A 49 45.72 -2.78 4.84
N ARG A 50 45.14 -1.72 4.27
CA ARG A 50 44.13 -0.89 4.95
C ARG A 50 42.75 -1.55 5.06
N LEU A 51 42.34 -2.33 4.07
CA LEU A 51 41.13 -3.15 4.16
C LEU A 51 41.27 -4.20 5.28
N GLU A 52 42.42 -4.87 5.37
CA GLU A 52 42.70 -5.83 6.44
C GLU A 52 42.68 -5.18 7.82
N GLU A 53 43.23 -3.98 7.96
CA GLU A 53 43.15 -3.19 9.20
C GLU A 53 41.69 -2.92 9.58
N ALA A 54 40.86 -2.49 8.63
CA ALA A 54 39.45 -2.20 8.88
C ALA A 54 38.62 -3.45 9.22
N ILE A 55 38.91 -4.59 8.58
CA ILE A 55 38.30 -5.89 8.90
C ILE A 55 38.66 -6.29 10.33
N GLY A 56 39.95 -6.18 10.70
CA GLY A 56 40.41 -6.48 12.05
C GLY A 56 39.72 -5.60 13.10
N HIS A 57 39.62 -4.30 12.83
CA HIS A 57 38.98 -3.35 13.75
C HIS A 57 37.49 -3.63 13.94
N ALA A 58 36.74 -3.91 12.85
CA ALA A 58 35.34 -4.29 12.95
C ALA A 58 35.16 -5.63 13.70
N ALA A 59 36.06 -6.59 13.48
CA ALA A 59 36.03 -7.88 14.16
C ALA A 59 36.24 -7.77 15.68
N GLU A 60 37.14 -6.90 16.12
CA GLU A 60 37.38 -6.62 17.55
C GLU A 60 36.15 -6.04 18.25
N HIS A 61 35.32 -5.29 17.52
CA HIS A 61 34.14 -4.60 18.06
C HIS A 61 32.83 -5.37 17.82
N GLY A 62 32.84 -6.51 17.14
CA GLY A 62 31.59 -7.20 16.81
C GLY A 62 30.71 -6.41 15.84
N ALA A 63 31.30 -5.55 15.00
CA ALA A 63 30.57 -4.51 14.27
C ALA A 63 30.19 -4.94 12.84
N THR A 64 29.16 -4.28 12.30
CA THR A 64 28.92 -4.29 10.85
C THR A 64 29.90 -3.34 10.17
N LEU A 65 30.61 -3.82 9.14
CA LEU A 65 31.61 -3.05 8.40
C LEU A 65 31.00 -2.45 7.12
N VAL A 66 31.12 -1.13 6.93
CA VAL A 66 30.71 -0.44 5.71
C VAL A 66 31.94 -0.10 4.86
N LEU A 67 31.98 -0.57 3.60
CA LEU A 67 33.09 -0.36 2.67
C LEU A 67 32.65 0.39 1.43
N GLY A 68 33.28 1.53 1.15
CA GLY A 68 33.06 2.34 -0.06
C GLY A 68 34.20 2.21 -1.07
N PHE A 69 33.91 1.75 -2.28
CA PHE A 69 34.87 1.64 -3.37
C PHE A 69 34.47 2.57 -4.52
N LEU A 70 35.15 3.71 -4.64
CA LEU A 70 34.86 4.75 -5.63
C LEU A 70 36.06 4.93 -6.54
N GLY A 71 35.85 4.88 -7.86
CA GLY A 71 36.90 5.16 -8.83
C GLY A 71 36.84 4.31 -10.09
N HIS A 72 38.00 4.10 -10.71
CA HIS A 72 38.10 3.26 -11.90
C HIS A 72 38.04 1.78 -11.53
N GLY A 73 37.25 1.02 -12.28
CA GLY A 73 37.13 -0.42 -12.13
C GLY A 73 36.98 -1.10 -13.47
N PHE A 74 37.44 -2.34 -13.56
CA PHE A 74 37.36 -3.14 -14.78
C PHE A 74 37.04 -4.59 -14.46
N ALA A 75 36.54 -5.31 -15.47
CA ALA A 75 36.29 -6.75 -15.41
C ALA A 75 37.18 -7.44 -16.45
N PRO A 76 38.30 -8.08 -16.07
CA PRO A 76 39.28 -8.58 -17.03
C PRO A 76 38.73 -9.73 -17.90
N GLY A 77 38.83 -9.58 -19.23
CA GLY A 77 38.50 -10.64 -20.18
C GLY A 77 37.02 -11.04 -20.20
N ARG A 78 36.73 -12.33 -19.97
CA ARG A 78 35.35 -12.89 -19.93
C ARG A 78 34.82 -13.13 -18.52
N THR A 79 35.56 -12.74 -17.48
CA THR A 79 35.10 -12.91 -16.09
C THR A 79 34.23 -11.75 -15.68
N SER A 80 33.23 -12.00 -14.84
CA SER A 80 32.38 -10.98 -14.23
C SER A 80 32.96 -10.42 -12.93
N GLU A 81 34.25 -10.62 -12.65
CA GLU A 81 34.89 -10.22 -11.39
C GLU A 81 35.38 -8.77 -11.45
N LEU A 82 34.89 -7.92 -10.55
CA LEU A 82 35.31 -6.53 -10.46
C LEU A 82 36.70 -6.38 -9.83
N HIS A 83 37.57 -5.64 -10.52
CA HIS A 83 38.87 -5.20 -10.01
C HIS A 83 38.90 -3.66 -9.91
N LEU A 84 39.24 -3.14 -8.74
CA LEU A 84 39.47 -1.72 -8.50
C LEU A 84 40.88 -1.34 -8.98
N MET A 85 40.99 -0.31 -9.82
CA MET A 85 42.27 0.18 -10.31
C MET A 85 43.01 1.01 -9.25
N CYS A 86 44.30 0.74 -9.12
CA CYS A 86 45.27 1.45 -8.30
C CYS A 86 46.32 2.15 -9.18
N ALA A 87 47.25 2.89 -8.59
CA ALA A 87 48.22 3.71 -9.32
C ALA A 87 49.12 2.90 -10.28
N GLU A 88 49.39 1.64 -9.94
CA GLU A 88 50.22 0.70 -10.70
C GLU A 88 49.40 -0.25 -11.60
N SER A 89 48.07 -0.10 -11.65
CA SER A 89 47.21 -0.92 -12.52
C SER A 89 47.41 -0.60 -14.01
N GLY A 90 47.42 -1.65 -14.82
CA GLY A 90 47.21 -1.54 -16.27
C GLY A 90 45.79 -1.95 -16.66
N GLU A 91 45.29 -1.44 -17.80
CA GLU A 91 44.00 -1.88 -18.35
C GLU A 91 44.04 -3.40 -18.62
N ASP A 92 42.98 -4.11 -18.21
CA ASP A 92 42.83 -5.58 -18.33
C ASP A 92 43.89 -6.44 -17.63
N LEU A 93 44.80 -5.84 -16.85
CA LEU A 93 45.82 -6.56 -16.08
C LEU A 93 45.38 -6.68 -14.63
N ARG A 94 45.13 -7.92 -14.18
CA ARG A 94 44.83 -8.24 -12.77
C ARG A 94 45.95 -7.81 -11.82
N HIS A 95 47.19 -7.78 -12.29
CA HIS A 95 48.34 -7.43 -11.47
C HIS A 95 48.34 -5.93 -11.16
N GLY A 96 48.42 -5.59 -9.87
CA GLY A 96 48.39 -4.20 -9.42
C GLY A 96 46.98 -3.61 -9.28
N ALA A 97 45.93 -4.42 -9.34
CA ALA A 97 44.54 -4.05 -9.06
C ALA A 97 43.98 -4.89 -7.90
N VAL A 98 42.93 -4.39 -7.22
CA VAL A 98 42.33 -5.08 -6.07
C VAL A 98 41.06 -5.80 -6.49
N ASN A 99 41.00 -7.12 -6.27
CA ASN A 99 39.78 -7.91 -6.49
C ASN A 99 38.75 -7.58 -5.41
N VAL A 100 37.69 -6.86 -5.78
CA VAL A 100 36.69 -6.35 -4.83
C VAL A 100 35.86 -7.49 -4.24
N GLY A 101 35.47 -8.46 -5.06
CA GLY A 101 34.68 -9.61 -4.61
C GLY A 101 35.43 -10.46 -3.59
N GLU A 102 36.71 -10.72 -3.82
CA GLU A 102 37.57 -11.46 -2.88
C GLU A 102 37.67 -10.76 -1.51
N MET A 103 37.84 -9.43 -1.52
CA MET A 103 37.91 -8.64 -0.28
C MET A 103 36.58 -8.59 0.48
N LEU A 104 35.46 -8.47 -0.22
CA LEU A 104 34.12 -8.50 0.38
C LEU A 104 33.83 -9.87 1.02
N ALA A 105 34.17 -10.97 0.33
CA ALA A 105 34.04 -12.32 0.88
C ALA A 105 34.88 -12.49 2.14
N ARG A 106 36.15 -12.05 2.08
CA ARG A 106 37.07 -12.14 3.21
C ARG A 106 36.57 -11.35 4.42
N ALA A 107 36.05 -10.15 4.21
CA ALA A 107 35.46 -9.34 5.27
C ALA A 107 34.21 -10.00 5.88
N ALA A 108 33.30 -10.51 5.06
CA ALA A 108 32.04 -11.11 5.51
C ALA A 108 32.25 -12.43 6.28
N ASP A 109 33.25 -13.21 5.86
CA ASP A 109 33.62 -14.49 6.48
C ASP A 109 34.59 -14.33 7.67
N HIS A 110 35.07 -13.12 7.97
CA HIS A 110 35.98 -12.91 9.09
C HIS A 110 35.26 -13.15 10.43
N PRO A 111 35.81 -14.00 11.34
CA PRO A 111 35.26 -14.16 12.67
C PRO A 111 35.20 -12.83 13.43
N GLY A 112 34.06 -12.52 14.03
CA GLY A 112 33.85 -11.29 14.79
C GLY A 112 33.28 -10.11 14.00
N VAL A 113 33.23 -10.15 12.66
CA VAL A 113 32.50 -9.13 11.88
C VAL A 113 31.02 -9.51 11.87
N ASP A 114 30.10 -8.62 12.22
CA ASP A 114 28.67 -8.97 12.29
C ASP A 114 28.03 -9.05 10.89
N GLY A 115 28.44 -8.17 9.99
CA GLY A 115 28.05 -8.18 8.58
C GLY A 115 28.84 -7.15 7.78
N VAL A 116 28.67 -7.15 6.45
CA VAL A 116 29.36 -6.23 5.54
C VAL A 116 28.37 -5.52 4.62
N ILE A 117 28.51 -4.20 4.49
CA ILE A 117 27.77 -3.38 3.53
C ILE A 117 28.76 -2.76 2.54
N GLY A 118 28.66 -3.11 1.27
CA GLY A 118 29.51 -2.57 0.20
C GLY A 118 28.80 -1.51 -0.64
N ILE A 119 29.45 -0.37 -0.86
CA ILE A 119 28.99 0.72 -1.74
C ILE A 119 30.00 0.86 -2.88
N ILE A 120 29.62 0.44 -4.08
CA ILE A 120 30.52 0.27 -5.22
C ILE A 120 30.16 1.26 -6.35
N ASP A 121 30.98 2.30 -6.52
CA ASP A 121 30.85 3.30 -7.58
C ASP A 121 32.04 3.25 -8.53
N THR A 122 32.05 2.20 -9.33
CA THR A 122 33.04 1.96 -10.37
C THR A 122 32.35 1.53 -11.67
N CYS A 123 33.06 1.60 -12.80
CA CYS A 123 32.63 0.86 -13.98
C CYS A 123 32.55 -0.64 -13.66
N HIS A 124 31.59 -1.34 -14.28
CA HIS A 124 31.36 -2.78 -14.08
C HIS A 124 31.05 -3.17 -12.62
N ALA A 125 30.47 -2.25 -11.82
CA ALA A 125 30.20 -2.46 -10.39
C ALA A 125 29.39 -3.74 -10.09
N GLY A 126 28.50 -4.14 -11.01
CA GLY A 126 27.72 -5.38 -10.93
C GLY A 126 28.56 -6.66 -10.84
N GLY A 127 29.87 -6.59 -11.08
CA GLY A 127 30.84 -7.67 -10.89
C GLY A 127 31.46 -7.76 -9.49
N ALA A 128 31.06 -6.88 -8.57
CA ALA A 128 31.51 -6.89 -7.18
C ALA A 128 31.02 -8.08 -6.32
N PRO A 129 29.84 -8.70 -6.56
CA PRO A 129 29.39 -9.80 -5.71
C PRO A 129 30.40 -10.97 -5.73
N PRO A 130 30.78 -11.51 -4.55
CA PRO A 130 31.65 -12.66 -4.48
C PRO A 130 30.98 -13.93 -5.00
N ALA A 131 31.78 -14.95 -5.29
CA ALA A 131 31.27 -16.27 -5.59
C ALA A 131 30.55 -16.87 -4.35
N MET A 132 29.42 -17.54 -4.56
CA MET A 132 28.53 -18.01 -3.49
C MET A 132 29.18 -19.06 -2.57
N ASP A 133 30.14 -19.84 -3.09
CA ASP A 133 30.93 -20.80 -2.34
C ASP A 133 31.80 -20.11 -1.27
N ALA A 134 32.32 -18.91 -1.56
CA ALA A 134 33.08 -18.13 -0.60
C ALA A 134 32.23 -17.62 0.57
N LEU A 135 30.93 -17.38 0.38
CA LEU A 135 30.02 -16.94 1.44
C LEU A 135 29.45 -18.10 2.27
N THR A 136 29.28 -19.27 1.65
CA THR A 136 28.61 -20.44 2.26
C THR A 136 29.57 -21.44 2.90
N GLY A 137 30.81 -21.56 2.40
CA GLY A 137 31.77 -22.59 2.82
C GLY A 137 32.87 -22.13 3.78
N GLY A 138 32.87 -20.86 4.19
CA GLY A 138 33.96 -20.22 4.93
C GLY A 138 34.03 -20.52 6.44
N ALA A 139 34.93 -19.80 7.14
CA ALA A 139 35.20 -19.91 8.57
C ALA A 139 33.95 -19.71 9.44
N ARG A 140 32.95 -18.98 8.94
CA ARG A 140 31.64 -18.80 9.61
C ARG A 140 30.59 -19.84 9.25
N SER A 141 30.95 -20.89 8.50
CA SER A 141 30.08 -22.01 8.11
C SER A 141 28.75 -21.55 7.47
N GLY A 142 28.83 -20.53 6.62
CA GLY A 142 27.68 -19.98 5.89
C GLY A 142 26.85 -18.94 6.64
N ARG A 143 27.13 -18.67 7.92
CA ARG A 143 26.51 -17.59 8.71
C ARG A 143 27.16 -16.23 8.44
N THR A 144 27.33 -15.89 7.16
CA THR A 144 27.86 -14.60 6.71
C THR A 144 26.71 -13.69 6.30
N ARG A 145 26.93 -12.38 6.36
CA ARG A 145 25.93 -11.36 6.02
C ARG A 145 26.58 -10.31 5.14
N LEU A 146 26.07 -10.11 3.93
CA LEU A 146 26.63 -9.22 2.92
C LEU A 146 25.51 -8.51 2.15
N SER A 147 25.55 -7.18 2.12
CA SER A 147 24.65 -6.35 1.32
C SER A 147 25.45 -5.38 0.45
N LEU A 148 25.18 -5.32 -0.84
CA LEU A 148 25.91 -4.49 -1.80
C LEU A 148 24.97 -3.53 -2.53
N LEU A 149 25.43 -2.29 -2.69
CA LEU A 149 24.88 -1.28 -3.58
C LEU A 149 25.89 -0.98 -4.68
N MET A 150 25.46 -1.08 -5.93
CA MET A 150 26.35 -1.02 -7.09
C MET A 150 25.85 0.02 -8.11
N ALA A 151 26.75 0.89 -8.55
CA ALA A 151 26.43 2.02 -9.42
C ALA A 151 26.11 1.64 -10.87
N SER A 152 26.45 0.43 -11.31
CA SER A 152 26.20 -0.04 -12.68
C SER A 152 26.08 -1.55 -12.76
N SER A 153 25.47 -2.05 -13.85
CA SER A 153 25.47 -3.48 -14.19
C SER A 153 26.85 -3.96 -14.69
N VAL A 154 27.07 -5.27 -14.72
CA VAL A 154 28.36 -5.91 -15.12
C VAL A 154 28.87 -5.43 -16.49
N GLY A 155 27.98 -5.13 -17.44
CA GLY A 155 28.36 -4.70 -18.79
C GLY A 155 28.36 -3.18 -19.01
N GLN A 156 28.21 -2.38 -17.95
CA GLN A 156 27.94 -0.94 -18.06
C GLN A 156 28.96 -0.09 -17.30
N THR A 157 29.32 1.05 -17.89
CA THR A 157 30.19 2.05 -17.27
C THR A 157 29.41 2.94 -16.29
N ALA A 158 30.04 3.28 -15.17
CA ALA A 158 29.56 4.31 -14.26
C ALA A 158 30.13 5.68 -14.70
N ARG A 159 29.39 6.77 -14.53
CA ARG A 159 29.80 8.11 -14.99
C ARG A 159 29.70 9.13 -13.88
N ASP A 160 30.72 10.00 -13.83
CA ASP A 160 30.79 11.17 -12.96
C ASP A 160 30.52 10.93 -11.48
N LEU A 161 30.56 9.68 -10.98
CA LEU A 161 30.20 9.32 -9.61
C LEU A 161 28.82 9.84 -9.21
N VAL A 162 27.90 9.92 -10.18
CA VAL A 162 26.53 10.40 -9.94
C VAL A 162 25.82 9.53 -8.92
N PHE A 163 26.13 8.23 -8.87
CA PHE A 163 25.60 7.31 -7.89
C PHE A 163 25.95 7.71 -6.46
N SER A 164 27.23 7.91 -6.13
CA SER A 164 27.66 8.28 -4.77
C SER A 164 27.12 9.65 -4.34
N ARG A 165 27.08 10.62 -5.25
CA ARG A 165 26.50 11.94 -4.95
C ARG A 165 25.00 11.88 -4.67
N GLN A 166 24.26 11.14 -5.49
CA GLN A 166 22.82 10.97 -5.29
C GLN A 166 22.53 10.14 -4.04
N LEU A 167 23.37 9.16 -3.72
CA LEU A 167 23.30 8.42 -2.46
C LEU A 167 23.48 9.36 -1.26
N ALA A 168 24.50 10.21 -1.28
CA ALA A 168 24.71 11.18 -0.20
C ALA A 168 23.53 12.16 -0.05
N ALA A 169 22.98 12.65 -1.16
CA ALA A 169 21.78 13.48 -1.16
C ALA A 169 20.56 12.74 -0.59
N LEU A 170 20.36 11.49 -0.98
CA LEU A 170 19.26 10.64 -0.51
C LEU A 170 19.36 10.35 0.99
N VAL A 171 20.55 10.04 1.51
CA VAL A 171 20.75 9.80 2.95
C VAL A 171 20.43 11.06 3.77
N ARG A 172 20.80 12.25 3.29
CA ARG A 172 20.47 13.54 3.94
C ARG A 172 18.97 13.85 3.92
N ALA A 173 18.31 13.54 2.81
CA ALA A 173 16.89 13.79 2.63
C ALA A 173 16.03 12.80 3.42
N GLY A 174 16.40 11.51 3.36
CA GLY A 174 15.59 10.38 3.77
C GLY A 174 14.57 9.97 2.70
N LEU A 175 13.93 8.82 2.91
CA LEU A 175 12.83 8.36 2.07
C LEU A 175 11.49 8.55 2.78
N PRO A 176 10.41 8.90 2.08
CA PRO A 176 9.08 9.09 2.66
C PRO A 176 8.41 7.76 3.05
N CYS A 177 9.17 6.78 3.53
CA CYS A 177 8.69 5.53 4.08
C CYS A 177 8.69 5.56 5.62
N THR A 178 8.00 4.61 6.25
CA THR A 178 7.91 4.51 7.71
C THR A 178 9.09 3.75 8.34
N ALA A 179 9.95 3.14 7.52
CA ALA A 179 11.12 2.42 7.98
C ALA A 179 12.12 3.39 8.62
N THR A 180 12.57 3.06 9.84
CA THR A 180 13.50 3.90 10.60
C THR A 180 14.92 3.86 10.06
N HIS A 181 15.24 2.82 9.29
CA HIS A 181 16.52 2.61 8.63
C HIS A 181 16.27 2.32 7.17
N LEU A 182 17.20 2.71 6.32
CA LEU A 182 17.17 2.50 4.88
C LEU A 182 17.94 1.21 4.56
N SER A 183 17.28 0.21 3.99
CA SER A 183 17.94 -0.99 3.47
C SER A 183 18.65 -0.70 2.14
N THR A 184 19.52 -1.62 1.71
CA THR A 184 20.13 -1.56 0.37
C THR A 184 19.09 -1.63 -0.74
N THR A 185 18.00 -2.35 -0.54
CA THR A 185 16.89 -2.41 -1.50
C THR A 185 16.12 -1.08 -1.59
N ASP A 186 15.79 -0.46 -0.45
CA ASP A 186 15.09 0.84 -0.43
C ASP A 186 15.91 1.92 -1.15
N VAL A 187 17.22 1.95 -0.87
CA VAL A 187 18.16 2.90 -1.47
C VAL A 187 18.29 2.67 -2.96
N ARG A 188 18.40 1.41 -3.42
CA ARG A 188 18.47 1.07 -4.84
C ARG A 188 17.26 1.61 -5.60
N ASP A 189 16.06 1.37 -5.10
CA ASP A 189 14.83 1.71 -5.82
C ASP A 189 14.65 3.21 -5.94
N ALA A 190 14.97 3.96 -4.90
CA ALA A 190 14.97 5.41 -4.94
C ALA A 190 16.08 5.98 -5.85
N LEU A 191 17.29 5.39 -5.85
CA LEU A 191 18.37 5.84 -6.73
C LEU A 191 18.07 5.57 -8.22
N ARG A 192 17.39 4.48 -8.55
CA ARG A 192 16.96 4.19 -9.94
C ARG A 192 16.06 5.27 -10.53
N ALA A 193 15.31 5.98 -9.70
CA ALA A 193 14.43 7.06 -10.16
C ALA A 193 15.19 8.34 -10.52
N VAL A 194 16.39 8.56 -9.94
CA VAL A 194 17.13 9.83 -10.06
C VAL A 194 18.45 9.70 -10.81
N VAL A 195 19.04 8.49 -10.85
CA VAL A 195 20.29 8.21 -11.56
C VAL A 195 19.97 7.83 -13.01
N VAL A 196 20.20 8.77 -13.93
CA VAL A 196 19.95 8.57 -15.37
C VAL A 196 21.19 8.04 -16.07
N GLY A 197 21.04 7.02 -16.92
CA GLY A 197 22.11 6.47 -17.75
C GLY A 197 22.97 5.38 -17.10
N GLN A 198 22.66 5.01 -15.85
CA GLN A 198 23.28 3.92 -15.12
C GLN A 198 22.22 3.00 -14.52
N ASN A 199 22.44 1.69 -14.56
CA ASN A 199 21.56 0.73 -13.91
C ASN A 199 22.08 0.42 -12.50
N VAL A 200 21.53 1.11 -11.50
CA VAL A 200 21.84 0.85 -10.09
C VAL A 200 21.31 -0.54 -9.71
N THR A 201 22.15 -1.37 -9.13
CA THR A 201 21.81 -2.74 -8.72
C THR A 201 22.14 -2.97 -7.24
N CYS A 202 21.55 -3.99 -6.64
CA CYS A 202 21.94 -4.45 -5.31
C CYS A 202 22.12 -5.97 -5.31
N PHE A 203 22.83 -6.48 -4.30
CA PHE A 203 22.98 -7.90 -3.99
C PHE A 203 22.87 -8.05 -2.47
N GLU A 204 22.11 -9.03 -2.01
CA GLU A 204 21.92 -9.29 -0.58
C GLU A 204 22.08 -10.78 -0.32
N TYR A 205 22.87 -11.11 0.70
CA TYR A 205 23.04 -12.45 1.24
C TYR A 205 22.97 -12.37 2.76
N ASP A 206 22.02 -13.07 3.38
CA ASP A 206 21.95 -13.22 4.83
C ASP A 206 21.84 -14.70 5.18
N GLY A 207 22.94 -15.28 5.63
CA GLY A 207 23.02 -16.66 6.10
C GLY A 207 22.88 -16.78 7.62
N ASP A 208 22.71 -15.69 8.36
CA ASP A 208 22.65 -15.71 9.81
C ASP A 208 21.22 -15.52 10.35
N GLY A 209 20.48 -16.62 10.47
CA GLY A 209 19.12 -16.63 11.00
C GLY A 209 18.98 -16.26 12.48
N LEU A 210 20.08 -15.92 13.18
CA LEU A 210 20.08 -15.45 14.56
C LEU A 210 20.30 -13.95 14.70
N ALA A 211 20.45 -13.21 13.60
CA ALA A 211 20.66 -11.76 13.65
C ALA A 211 19.40 -11.00 14.11
N ASP A 212 19.60 -9.91 14.86
CA ASP A 212 18.53 -9.09 15.46
C ASP A 212 17.74 -8.22 14.43
N GLY A 213 18.14 -8.24 13.16
CA GLY A 213 17.47 -7.51 12.07
C GLY A 213 18.33 -7.41 10.81
N PRO A 214 17.77 -6.96 9.67
CA PRO A 214 18.51 -6.86 8.41
C PRO A 214 19.61 -5.79 8.45
N LEU A 215 20.63 -5.94 7.59
CA LEU A 215 21.64 -4.90 7.37
C LEU A 215 20.99 -3.64 6.77
N TRP A 216 21.46 -2.46 7.20
CA TRP A 216 20.93 -1.17 6.78
C TRP A 216 22.04 -0.15 6.54
N VAL A 217 21.84 0.74 5.58
CA VAL A 217 22.85 1.68 5.07
C VAL A 217 22.91 2.96 5.91
N ALA A 218 21.74 3.53 6.24
CA ALA A 218 21.63 4.73 7.07
C ALA A 218 20.31 4.77 7.83
N ARG A 219 20.21 5.60 8.87
CA ARG A 219 18.92 5.97 9.46
C ARG A 219 18.12 6.77 8.44
N ASN A 220 16.81 6.53 8.40
CA ASN A 220 15.93 7.28 7.53
C ASN A 220 15.69 8.69 8.10
N ALA A 221 16.40 9.67 7.56
CA ALA A 221 16.31 11.06 7.99
C ALA A 221 14.88 11.62 7.96
N ALA A 222 14.03 11.16 7.03
CA ALA A 222 12.64 11.59 6.95
C ALA A 222 11.82 11.11 8.16
N VAL A 223 12.08 9.87 8.63
CA VAL A 223 11.44 9.34 9.84
C VAL A 223 12.02 9.96 11.11
N VAL A 224 13.32 10.23 11.16
CA VAL A 224 13.93 10.94 12.29
C VAL A 224 13.35 12.35 12.41
N LYS A 225 13.19 13.07 11.29
CA LYS A 225 12.52 14.37 11.23
C LYS A 225 11.03 14.28 11.60
N ALA A 226 10.32 13.24 11.15
CA ALA A 226 8.91 13.01 11.47
C ALA A 226 8.67 12.61 12.95
N ARG A 227 9.57 11.81 13.54
CA ARG A 227 9.51 11.38 14.95
C ARG A 227 9.81 12.50 15.94
N GLY A 228 10.42 13.59 15.49
CA GLY A 228 10.61 14.81 16.27
C GLY A 228 9.31 15.57 16.61
N GLY A 229 8.13 14.99 16.41
CA GLY A 229 6.85 15.65 16.69
C GLY A 229 6.53 16.77 15.71
N SER A 230 7.18 16.79 14.55
CA SER A 230 6.94 17.81 13.53
C SER A 230 5.52 17.76 12.98
N LEU A 231 4.80 18.85 13.16
CA LEU A 231 3.52 19.12 12.52
C LEU A 231 3.70 19.66 11.09
N SER A 232 4.94 19.81 10.61
CA SER A 232 5.26 20.21 9.23
C SER A 232 5.70 19.01 8.41
N GLY A 233 5.05 18.78 7.27
CA GLY A 233 5.50 17.82 6.26
C GLY A 233 6.51 18.42 5.29
N THR A 234 7.02 17.59 4.38
CA THR A 234 8.09 17.95 3.43
C THR A 234 7.69 19.07 2.48
N LEU A 235 6.44 19.06 1.98
CA LEU A 235 5.95 20.06 1.02
C LEU A 235 5.79 21.43 1.66
N ALA A 236 5.29 21.48 2.90
CA ALA A 236 5.28 22.70 3.72
C ALA A 236 6.68 23.30 3.85
N THR A 237 7.67 22.48 4.22
CA THR A 237 9.05 22.94 4.39
C THR A 237 9.63 23.49 3.08
N GLU A 238 9.42 22.81 1.96
CA GLU A 238 9.88 23.28 0.65
C GLU A 238 9.22 24.60 0.24
N GLU A 239 7.89 24.73 0.35
CA GLU A 239 7.19 25.96 -0.04
C GLU A 239 7.49 27.12 0.91
N LEU A 240 7.59 26.88 2.22
CA LEU A 240 8.00 27.91 3.20
C LEU A 240 9.41 28.39 2.94
N THR A 241 10.37 27.47 2.72
CA THR A 241 11.74 27.82 2.40
C THR A 241 11.78 28.69 1.15
N ARG A 242 11.10 28.26 0.09
CA ARG A 242 11.03 28.99 -1.19
C ARG A 242 10.38 30.36 -1.05
N ALA A 243 9.31 30.48 -0.27
CA ALA A 243 8.55 31.72 -0.14
C ALA A 243 9.22 32.75 0.79
N LEU A 244 9.81 32.30 1.91
CA LEU A 244 10.43 33.18 2.92
C LEU A 244 11.80 33.70 2.49
N THR A 245 12.56 32.88 1.76
CA THR A 245 13.85 33.29 1.17
C THR A 245 13.71 34.31 0.03
N ALA A 246 12.52 34.39 -0.60
CA ALA A 246 12.23 35.36 -1.65
C ALA A 246 11.86 36.76 -1.13
N LEU A 247 11.77 36.96 0.19
CA LEU A 247 11.54 38.27 0.80
C LEU A 247 12.83 39.10 0.84
N ASP A 248 12.68 40.43 0.85
CA ASP A 248 13.80 41.37 1.07
C ASP A 248 13.52 42.25 2.30
N PRO A 249 14.32 42.16 3.37
CA PRO A 249 15.32 41.10 3.60
C PRO A 249 14.65 39.72 3.73
N ALA A 250 15.41 38.63 3.56
CA ALA A 250 14.88 37.28 3.72
C ALA A 250 14.35 37.07 5.15
N ALA A 251 13.18 36.44 5.28
CA ALA A 251 12.63 36.07 6.57
C ALA A 251 13.20 34.72 7.02
N PRO A 252 13.40 34.50 8.35
CA PRO A 252 13.85 33.21 8.85
C PRO A 252 12.79 32.13 8.57
N VAL A 253 13.24 31.00 8.04
CA VAL A 253 12.42 29.79 7.91
C VAL A 253 12.33 29.15 9.31
N PRO A 254 11.14 28.79 9.80
CA PRO A 254 11.03 28.07 11.07
C PRO A 254 11.85 26.78 11.03
N ASP A 255 12.81 26.64 11.95
CA ASP A 255 13.62 25.44 12.06
C ASP A 255 12.85 24.35 12.80
N GLY A 256 12.78 23.15 12.22
CA GLY A 256 12.14 22.00 12.85
C GLY A 256 10.62 21.96 12.68
N ALA A 257 9.92 21.80 13.79
CA ALA A 257 8.55 21.33 13.91
C ALA A 257 7.59 22.46 14.32
N PRO A 258 7.24 23.40 13.43
CA PRO A 258 6.52 24.60 13.84
C PRO A 258 5.18 24.25 14.50
N ASP A 259 5.04 24.68 15.75
CA ASP A 259 3.75 24.68 16.42
C ASP A 259 2.90 25.87 15.93
N LEU A 260 1.65 25.94 16.41
CA LEU A 260 0.74 27.01 16.00
C LEU A 260 1.27 28.41 16.41
N GLY A 261 1.98 28.50 17.54
CA GLY A 261 2.57 29.75 18.03
C GLY A 261 3.70 30.25 17.11
N GLU A 262 4.59 29.35 16.69
CA GLU A 262 5.67 29.66 15.75
C GLU A 262 5.13 30.07 14.38
N ALA A 263 4.12 29.36 13.87
CA ALA A 263 3.49 29.71 12.60
C ALA A 263 2.82 31.10 12.65
N LEU A 264 2.13 31.44 13.76
CA LEU A 264 1.55 32.78 13.96
C LEU A 264 2.62 33.88 14.13
N HIS A 265 3.74 33.56 14.77
CA HIS A 265 4.87 34.47 14.88
C HIS A 265 5.48 34.76 13.50
N CYS A 266 5.72 33.71 12.71
CA CYS A 266 6.20 33.81 11.34
C CYS A 266 5.25 34.68 10.49
N ARG A 267 3.94 34.45 10.59
CA ARG A 267 2.93 35.26 9.89
C ARG A 267 3.02 36.74 10.24
N THR A 268 3.20 37.04 11.52
CA THR A 268 3.37 38.42 12.01
C THR A 268 4.65 39.06 11.46
N ALA A 269 5.73 38.29 11.34
CA ALA A 269 6.98 38.76 10.72
C ALA A 269 6.78 39.07 9.22
N VAL A 270 6.16 38.17 8.45
CA VAL A 270 5.87 38.38 7.02
C VAL A 270 4.99 39.63 6.81
N LEU A 271 4.01 39.87 7.68
CA LEU A 271 3.13 41.04 7.59
C LEU A 271 3.87 42.38 7.69
N ARG A 272 5.06 42.42 8.31
CA ARG A 272 5.90 43.62 8.44
C ARG A 272 6.65 43.98 7.15
N HIS A 273 6.76 43.06 6.19
CA HIS A 273 7.34 43.36 4.89
C HIS A 273 6.41 44.27 4.05
N PRO A 274 6.95 45.03 3.09
CA PRO A 274 6.15 45.83 2.18
C PRO A 274 5.15 44.99 1.37
N PRO A 275 3.97 45.51 1.03
CA PRO A 275 3.02 44.82 0.15
C PRO A 275 3.64 44.54 -1.21
N GLY A 276 3.52 43.30 -1.68
CA GLY A 276 4.02 42.87 -2.99
C GLY A 276 3.87 41.36 -3.19
N PRO A 277 4.15 40.84 -4.41
CA PRO A 277 3.90 39.45 -4.76
C PRO A 277 4.67 38.44 -3.89
N ALA A 278 5.91 38.76 -3.49
CA ALA A 278 6.72 37.90 -2.62
C ALA A 278 6.09 37.79 -1.22
N ARG A 279 5.63 38.91 -0.65
CA ARG A 279 4.89 38.93 0.63
C ARG A 279 3.60 38.13 0.54
N GLU A 280 2.82 38.29 -0.53
CA GLU A 280 1.58 37.54 -0.71
C GLU A 280 1.83 36.03 -0.83
N ARG A 281 2.89 35.62 -1.54
CA ARG A 281 3.30 34.21 -1.60
C ARG A 281 3.70 33.68 -0.23
N ALA A 282 4.54 34.42 0.51
CA ALA A 282 4.94 34.05 1.86
C ALA A 282 3.75 33.96 2.81
N LEU A 283 2.79 34.89 2.73
CA LEU A 283 1.56 34.83 3.53
C LEU A 283 0.74 33.58 3.19
N ARG A 284 0.58 33.23 1.90
CA ARG A 284 -0.11 31.99 1.52
C ARG A 284 0.59 30.74 2.06
N ALA A 285 1.91 30.67 1.98
CA ALA A 285 2.68 29.54 2.50
C ALA A 285 2.51 29.39 4.02
N VAL A 286 2.59 30.50 4.76
CA VAL A 286 2.42 30.50 6.22
C VAL A 286 0.97 30.23 6.64
N ASP A 287 -0.03 30.77 5.92
CA ASP A 287 -1.44 30.49 6.16
C ASP A 287 -1.77 29.00 5.88
N GLY A 288 -1.13 28.40 4.87
CA GLY A 288 -1.14 26.96 4.61
C GLY A 288 -0.57 26.18 5.80
N LEU A 289 0.61 26.59 6.31
CA LEU A 289 1.21 25.94 7.48
C LEU A 289 0.28 26.01 8.71
N ILE A 290 -0.29 27.17 9.01
CA ILE A 290 -1.25 27.35 10.11
C ILE A 290 -2.43 26.39 9.94
N THR A 291 -2.94 26.25 8.73
CA THR A 291 -4.05 25.35 8.40
C THR A 291 -3.66 23.89 8.62
N ALA A 292 -2.49 23.47 8.17
CA ALA A 292 -1.98 22.12 8.33
C ALA A 292 -1.78 21.75 9.81
N VAL A 293 -1.04 22.56 10.55
CA VAL A 293 -0.75 22.39 11.99
C VAL A 293 -2.04 22.32 12.80
N THR A 294 -2.98 23.24 12.53
CA THR A 294 -4.29 23.27 13.20
C THR A 294 -5.11 22.01 12.91
N THR A 295 -5.04 21.49 11.69
CA THR A 295 -5.79 20.31 11.26
C THR A 295 -5.22 19.03 11.85
N VAL A 296 -3.89 18.85 11.84
CA VAL A 296 -3.25 17.69 12.48
C VAL A 296 -3.55 17.66 13.97
N ALA A 297 -3.40 18.80 14.67
CA ALA A 297 -3.73 18.89 16.10
C ALA A 297 -5.19 18.53 16.37
N PHE A 298 -6.12 19.06 15.57
CA PHE A 298 -7.54 18.74 15.67
C PHE A 298 -7.82 17.24 15.45
N ILE A 299 -7.28 16.62 14.40
CA ILE A 299 -7.50 15.20 14.11
C ILE A 299 -7.03 14.32 15.27
N ARG A 300 -5.83 14.58 15.79
CA ARG A 300 -5.25 13.82 16.91
C ARG A 300 -6.09 13.94 18.19
N GLU A 301 -6.52 15.15 18.53
CA GLU A 301 -7.35 15.40 19.71
C GLU A 301 -8.77 14.81 19.56
N TRP A 302 -9.39 15.02 18.40
CA TRP A 302 -10.78 14.67 18.16
C TRP A 302 -10.99 13.17 17.97
N ILE A 303 -10.12 12.53 17.18
CA ILE A 303 -10.20 11.08 16.90
C ILE A 303 -9.55 10.28 18.03
N GLY A 304 -8.45 10.75 18.60
CA GLY A 304 -7.74 10.10 19.70
C GLY A 304 -7.19 8.71 19.32
N THR A 305 -7.39 7.73 20.19
CA THR A 305 -6.93 6.34 19.99
C THR A 305 -7.58 5.63 18.80
N GLY A 306 -8.66 6.20 18.24
CA GLY A 306 -9.26 5.69 17.01
C GLY A 306 -8.45 6.02 15.75
N LEU A 307 -7.40 6.83 15.84
CA LEU A 307 -6.57 7.23 14.72
C LEU A 307 -5.54 6.14 14.42
N THR A 308 -5.83 5.31 13.43
CA THR A 308 -4.94 4.25 12.97
C THR A 308 -4.46 4.52 11.55
N THR A 309 -3.30 3.97 11.20
CA THR A 309 -2.76 4.05 9.83
C THR A 309 -3.77 3.52 8.80
N ALA A 310 -4.46 2.42 9.09
CA ALA A 310 -5.52 1.87 8.24
C ALA A 310 -6.62 2.90 7.93
N ARG A 311 -7.12 3.62 8.94
CA ARG A 311 -8.22 4.58 8.78
C ARG A 311 -7.77 5.86 8.07
N LEU A 312 -6.57 6.34 8.37
CA LEU A 312 -5.94 7.46 7.65
C LEU A 312 -5.76 7.12 6.17
N ARG A 313 -5.20 5.93 5.88
CA ARG A 313 -5.03 5.39 4.54
C ARG A 313 -6.38 5.29 3.82
N GLN A 314 -7.38 4.66 4.44
CA GLN A 314 -8.72 4.50 3.88
C GLN A 314 -9.36 5.85 3.53
N ALA A 315 -9.30 6.84 4.43
CA ALA A 315 -9.86 8.17 4.20
C ALA A 315 -9.14 8.90 3.05
N HIS A 316 -7.80 8.91 3.06
CA HIS A 316 -6.98 9.58 2.04
C HIS A 316 -7.24 8.98 0.67
N HIS A 317 -7.23 7.67 0.59
CA HIS A 317 -7.44 6.95 -0.64
C HIS A 317 -8.86 7.11 -1.22
N THR A 318 -9.89 7.04 -0.39
CA THR A 318 -11.28 7.32 -0.80
C THR A 318 -11.40 8.72 -1.43
N LEU A 319 -10.65 9.68 -0.90
CA LEU A 319 -10.53 11.02 -1.47
C LEU A 319 -9.74 11.00 -2.79
N SER A 320 -8.57 10.37 -2.86
CA SER A 320 -7.74 10.30 -4.07
C SER A 320 -8.48 9.67 -5.24
N ALA A 321 -9.23 8.58 -5.02
CA ALA A 321 -10.04 7.95 -6.06
C ALA A 321 -11.15 8.86 -6.60
N ALA A 322 -11.81 9.63 -5.74
CA ALA A 322 -12.83 10.59 -6.17
C ALA A 322 -12.26 11.71 -7.07
N VAL A 323 -10.97 12.01 -6.93
CA VAL A 323 -10.26 13.02 -7.73
C VAL A 323 -9.47 12.39 -8.90
N GLY A 324 -9.47 11.06 -9.01
CA GLY A 324 -8.72 10.33 -10.04
C GLY A 324 -7.21 10.39 -9.88
N ARG A 325 -6.71 10.57 -8.65
CA ARG A 325 -5.29 10.63 -8.33
C ARG A 325 -4.80 9.25 -7.84
N PRO A 326 -3.70 8.70 -8.37
CA PRO A 326 -3.15 7.46 -7.86
C PRO A 326 -2.67 7.66 -6.40
N PRO A 327 -2.90 6.67 -5.53
CA PRO A 327 -2.37 6.73 -4.18
C PRO A 327 -0.84 6.71 -4.18
N GLY A 328 -0.20 7.44 -3.27
CA GLY A 328 1.24 7.34 -3.05
C GLY A 328 1.63 5.97 -2.47
N ALA A 329 2.76 5.42 -2.89
CA ALA A 329 3.22 4.06 -2.57
C ALA A 329 3.59 3.79 -1.09
N CYS A 330 3.47 4.78 -0.19
CA CYS A 330 3.89 4.66 1.20
C CYS A 330 2.73 4.82 2.18
N ALA A 331 2.84 4.18 3.36
CA ALA A 331 1.84 4.26 4.43
C ALA A 331 1.72 5.71 4.93
N PRO A 332 0.60 6.40 4.64
CA PRO A 332 0.54 7.84 4.84
C PRO A 332 0.27 8.17 6.32
N THR A 333 1.07 9.08 6.90
CA THR A 333 0.81 9.64 8.24
C THR A 333 -0.21 10.77 8.15
N ASP A 334 -0.83 11.13 9.28
CA ASP A 334 -1.74 12.27 9.34
C ASP A 334 -1.07 13.58 8.89
N VAL A 335 0.19 13.80 9.30
CA VAL A 335 0.99 14.95 8.85
C VAL A 335 1.24 14.89 7.35
N ALA A 336 1.65 13.73 6.80
CA ALA A 336 1.94 13.62 5.38
C ALA A 336 0.69 13.87 4.50
N ILE A 337 -0.47 13.35 4.91
CA ILE A 337 -1.73 13.56 4.19
C ILE A 337 -2.14 15.02 4.24
N VAL A 338 -2.13 15.62 5.44
CA VAL A 338 -2.52 17.02 5.60
C VAL A 338 -1.56 17.94 4.83
N ASP A 339 -0.26 17.64 4.84
CA ASP A 339 0.75 18.36 4.06
C ASP A 339 0.49 18.26 2.55
N GLU A 340 0.23 17.06 2.03
CA GLU A 340 -0.11 16.85 0.62
C GLU A 340 -1.38 17.63 0.22
N LEU A 341 -2.44 17.52 1.01
CA LEU A 341 -3.72 18.20 0.71
C LEU A 341 -3.61 19.72 0.82
N THR A 342 -2.73 20.23 1.68
CA THR A 342 -2.54 21.68 1.88
C THR A 342 -1.66 22.31 0.80
N PHE A 343 -0.60 21.61 0.36
CA PHE A 343 0.42 22.21 -0.52
C PHE A 343 0.47 21.62 -1.93
N ASN A 344 -0.29 20.56 -2.22
CA ASN A 344 -0.32 19.89 -3.53
C ASN A 344 -1.76 19.73 -4.05
N HIS A 345 -2.49 20.84 -4.03
CA HIS A 345 -3.86 20.93 -4.55
C HIS A 345 -3.91 21.39 -6.02
N PRO A 346 -4.97 21.07 -6.77
CA PRO A 346 -5.14 21.52 -8.16
C PRO A 346 -5.11 23.04 -8.29
N VAL A 347 -4.70 23.55 -9.46
CA VAL A 347 -4.69 25.00 -9.78
C VAL A 347 -6.08 25.64 -9.69
N SER A 348 -7.15 24.85 -9.85
CA SER A 348 -8.53 25.29 -9.67
C SER A 348 -8.90 25.55 -8.21
N GLU A 349 -8.09 25.08 -7.26
CA GLU A 349 -8.26 25.33 -5.83
C GLU A 349 -7.22 26.34 -5.36
N SER A 350 -7.64 27.30 -4.54
CA SER A 350 -6.76 28.39 -4.10
C SER A 350 -5.89 28.05 -2.88
N ASP A 351 -6.31 27.10 -2.04
CA ASP A 351 -5.73 26.90 -0.70
C ASP A 351 -5.89 25.48 -0.10
N GLY A 352 -6.34 24.48 -0.88
CA GLY A 352 -6.45 23.09 -0.43
C GLY A 352 -7.49 22.80 0.66
N ARG A 353 -8.23 23.80 1.15
CA ARG A 353 -9.23 23.63 2.23
C ARG A 353 -10.32 22.63 1.89
N ARG A 354 -10.71 22.57 0.61
CA ARG A 354 -11.69 21.60 0.11
C ARG A 354 -11.21 20.16 0.29
N GLY A 355 -9.96 19.87 -0.10
CA GLY A 355 -9.36 18.55 0.10
C GLY A 355 -9.29 18.18 1.59
N LEU A 356 -8.87 19.11 2.44
CA LEU A 356 -8.83 18.91 3.90
C LEU A 356 -10.21 18.65 4.51
N ALA A 357 -11.22 19.44 4.12
CA ALA A 357 -12.59 19.28 4.57
C ALA A 357 -13.17 17.91 4.19
N GLN A 358 -12.94 17.47 2.94
CA GLN A 358 -13.35 16.16 2.46
C GLN A 358 -12.63 15.02 3.20
N PHE A 359 -11.32 15.15 3.42
CA PHE A 359 -10.55 14.17 4.19
C PHE A 359 -11.04 14.03 5.63
N VAL A 360 -11.24 15.14 6.34
CA VAL A 360 -11.71 15.13 7.73
C VAL A 360 -13.14 14.58 7.84
N ALA A 361 -14.03 14.92 6.91
CA ALA A 361 -15.39 14.38 6.89
C ALA A 361 -15.42 12.85 6.64
N LEU A 362 -14.57 12.35 5.74
CA LEU A 362 -14.41 10.90 5.50
C LEU A 362 -13.83 10.19 6.71
N LEU A 363 -12.79 10.77 7.32
CA LEU A 363 -12.16 10.21 8.52
C LEU A 363 -13.16 10.15 9.69
N ALA A 364 -14.00 11.18 9.83
CA ALA A 364 -15.09 11.20 10.81
C ALA A 364 -16.06 10.05 10.60
N GLN A 365 -16.53 9.83 9.37
CA GLN A 365 -17.43 8.73 9.02
C GLN A 365 -16.79 7.37 9.34
N ILE A 366 -15.55 7.14 8.91
CA ILE A 366 -14.81 5.89 9.12
C ILE A 366 -14.60 5.61 10.61
N CYS A 367 -14.35 6.66 11.41
CA CYS A 367 -14.16 6.54 12.85
C CYS A 367 -15.47 6.55 13.65
N GLY A 368 -16.64 6.65 12.99
CA GLY A 368 -17.94 6.72 13.65
C GLY A 368 -18.15 7.99 14.48
N LYS A 369 -17.50 9.09 14.12
CA LYS A 369 -17.71 10.40 14.75
C LYS A 369 -18.94 11.10 14.16
N SER A 370 -19.65 11.85 15.01
CA SER A 370 -20.80 12.63 14.55
C SER A 370 -20.37 13.83 13.72
N SER A 371 -21.07 14.07 12.60
CA SER A 371 -20.92 15.28 11.80
C SER A 371 -21.42 16.55 12.51
N ASP A 372 -22.27 16.39 13.54
CA ASP A 372 -22.82 17.50 14.33
C ASP A 372 -21.94 17.87 15.54
N ASP A 373 -20.74 17.27 15.64
CA ASP A 373 -19.82 17.54 16.74
C ASP A 373 -19.39 19.03 16.75
N PRO A 374 -19.62 19.77 17.85
CA PRO A 374 -19.20 21.16 17.97
C PRO A 374 -17.70 21.38 17.75
N ALA A 375 -16.86 20.36 18.00
CA ALA A 375 -15.42 20.42 17.76
C ALA A 375 -15.11 20.55 16.26
N LEU A 376 -15.82 19.81 15.40
CA LEU A 376 -15.66 19.88 13.94
C LEU A 376 -16.02 21.27 13.41
N ARG A 377 -17.15 21.83 13.86
CA ARG A 377 -17.56 23.19 13.51
C ARG A 377 -16.56 24.25 13.99
N SER A 378 -16.03 24.08 15.20
CA SER A 378 -15.05 24.99 15.79
C SER A 378 -13.73 24.97 15.02
N TRP A 379 -13.27 23.79 14.61
CA TRP A 379 -12.11 23.64 13.73
C TRP A 379 -12.36 24.29 12.36
N ALA A 380 -13.50 24.01 11.73
CA ALA A 380 -13.84 24.55 10.42
C ALA A 380 -13.86 26.09 10.41
N VAL A 381 -14.38 26.72 11.46
CA VAL A 381 -14.33 28.18 11.63
C VAL A 381 -12.88 28.69 11.78
N ARG A 382 -12.05 27.97 12.55
CA ARG A 382 -10.64 28.36 12.80
C ARG A 382 -9.81 28.36 11.53
N ILE A 383 -10.01 27.39 10.64
CA ILE A 383 -9.32 27.32 9.35
C ILE A 383 -10.04 28.04 8.20
N GLN A 384 -11.15 28.74 8.49
CA GLN A 384 -11.99 29.44 7.51
C GLN A 384 -12.52 28.53 6.39
N ALA A 385 -12.91 27.30 6.72
CA ALA A 385 -13.39 26.28 5.77
C ALA A 385 -14.82 25.79 6.08
N LEU A 386 -15.66 26.63 6.72
CA LEU A 386 -16.97 26.18 7.21
C LEU A 386 -17.90 25.70 6.08
N VAL A 387 -17.86 26.36 4.92
CA VAL A 387 -18.70 25.99 3.78
C VAL A 387 -18.20 24.66 3.19
N GLU A 388 -16.91 24.55 2.97
CA GLU A 388 -16.25 23.35 2.44
C GLU A 388 -16.50 22.13 3.34
N VAL A 389 -16.48 22.32 4.67
CA VAL A 389 -16.78 21.25 5.63
C VAL A 389 -18.25 20.85 5.59
N ASN A 390 -19.18 21.79 5.47
CA ASN A 390 -20.60 21.46 5.32
C ASN A 390 -20.85 20.69 4.02
N ASP A 391 -20.26 21.13 2.90
CA ASP A 391 -20.36 20.46 1.60
C ASP A 391 -19.75 19.04 1.66
N ALA A 392 -18.61 18.89 2.35
CA ALA A 392 -17.94 17.60 2.53
C ALA A 392 -18.75 16.64 3.39
N VAL A 393 -19.35 17.12 4.49
CA VAL A 393 -20.25 16.35 5.34
C VAL A 393 -21.48 15.91 4.55
N GLU A 394 -22.10 16.82 3.78
CA GLU A 394 -23.26 16.49 2.95
C GLU A 394 -22.90 15.46 1.87
N ALA A 395 -21.77 15.62 1.18
CA ALA A 395 -21.30 14.68 0.17
C ALA A 395 -21.04 13.28 0.78
N THR A 396 -20.44 13.24 1.97
CA THR A 396 -20.17 12.01 2.72
C THR A 396 -21.47 11.33 3.15
N ALA A 397 -22.45 12.10 3.67
CA ALA A 397 -23.76 11.60 4.03
C ALA A 397 -24.55 11.07 2.82
N ARG A 398 -24.50 11.78 1.68
CA ARG A 398 -25.09 11.31 0.41
C ARG A 398 -24.44 10.01 -0.06
N ARG A 399 -23.11 9.86 0.07
CA ARG A 399 -22.41 8.61 -0.26
C ARG A 399 -22.86 7.47 0.65
N ALA A 400 -22.91 7.71 1.95
CA ALA A 400 -23.43 6.74 2.92
C ALA A 400 -24.86 6.31 2.59
N SER A 401 -25.73 7.26 2.20
CA SER A 401 -27.12 6.97 1.86
C SER A 401 -27.28 6.12 0.59
N ARG A 402 -26.37 6.27 -0.38
CA ARG A 402 -26.40 5.50 -1.63
C ARG A 402 -26.17 4.00 -1.40
N SER A 403 -25.31 3.65 -0.44
CA SER A 403 -25.04 2.25 -0.11
C SER A 403 -26.05 1.60 0.85
N ARG A 404 -27.08 2.31 1.30
CA ARG A 404 -28.04 1.77 2.29
C ARG A 404 -29.00 0.76 1.68
N LEU A 405 -29.42 0.99 0.44
CA LEU A 405 -30.37 0.13 -0.27
C LEU A 405 -29.61 -0.72 -1.28
N THR A 406 -29.68 -2.04 -1.10
CA THR A 406 -29.01 -3.02 -1.96
C THR A 406 -30.02 -4.03 -2.46
N LEU A 407 -30.01 -4.29 -3.77
CA LEU A 407 -30.75 -5.40 -4.37
C LEU A 407 -29.80 -6.60 -4.49
N VAL A 408 -30.15 -7.72 -3.86
CA VAL A 408 -29.48 -9.01 -4.07
C VAL A 408 -30.30 -9.83 -5.04
N ILE A 409 -29.65 -10.38 -6.06
CA ILE A 409 -30.24 -11.25 -7.08
C ILE A 409 -29.57 -12.62 -7.00
N GLY A 410 -30.34 -13.67 -6.77
CA GLY A 410 -29.83 -15.03 -6.62
C GLY A 410 -30.26 -15.98 -7.73
N LEU A 411 -29.30 -16.54 -8.46
CA LEU A 411 -29.52 -17.57 -9.48
C LEU A 411 -29.25 -18.98 -8.91
N HIS A 412 -29.53 -19.17 -7.62
CA HIS A 412 -29.20 -20.39 -6.87
C HIS A 412 -30.18 -21.55 -7.13
N ALA A 413 -31.35 -21.29 -7.71
CA ALA A 413 -32.36 -22.29 -8.05
C ALA A 413 -31.93 -23.22 -9.21
N SER A 414 -30.80 -22.94 -9.86
CA SER A 414 -30.26 -23.79 -10.93
C SER A 414 -29.76 -25.14 -10.40
N LEU A 415 -30.43 -26.22 -10.79
CA LEU A 415 -30.06 -27.59 -10.38
C LEU A 415 -28.79 -28.11 -11.07
N THR A 416 -28.48 -27.63 -12.28
CA THR A 416 -27.34 -28.11 -13.09
C THR A 416 -26.19 -27.11 -13.17
N GLY A 417 -26.34 -25.93 -12.57
CA GLY A 417 -25.42 -24.80 -12.73
C GLY A 417 -25.58 -24.05 -14.05
N ASP A 418 -26.65 -24.33 -14.80
CA ASP A 418 -27.08 -23.59 -15.99
C ASP A 418 -28.01 -22.42 -15.64
N TRP A 419 -28.66 -21.82 -16.64
CA TRP A 419 -29.66 -20.77 -16.46
C TRP A 419 -30.87 -21.29 -15.65
N PRO A 420 -31.27 -20.60 -14.56
CA PRO A 420 -32.38 -21.05 -13.72
C PRO A 420 -33.75 -20.69 -14.34
N GLU A 421 -34.78 -21.45 -13.99
CA GLU A 421 -36.18 -21.13 -14.33
C GLU A 421 -36.73 -19.94 -13.53
N THR A 422 -36.14 -19.69 -12.35
CA THR A 422 -36.51 -18.60 -11.45
C THR A 422 -35.28 -17.84 -10.97
N VAL A 423 -35.47 -16.53 -10.80
CA VAL A 423 -34.49 -15.61 -10.19
C VAL A 423 -35.13 -15.03 -8.94
N ASP A 424 -34.40 -15.09 -7.82
CA ASP A 424 -34.83 -14.46 -6.58
C ASP A 424 -34.26 -13.05 -6.44
N GLY A 425 -35.11 -12.09 -6.05
CA GLY A 425 -34.71 -10.73 -5.69
C GLY A 425 -34.98 -10.43 -4.22
N TRP A 426 -33.97 -10.00 -3.48
CA TRP A 426 -34.10 -9.49 -2.10
C TRP A 426 -33.69 -8.03 -2.06
N LEU A 427 -34.55 -7.19 -1.47
CA LEU A 427 -34.21 -5.80 -1.21
C LEU A 427 -33.76 -5.67 0.25
N LEU A 428 -32.55 -5.15 0.45
CA LEU A 428 -31.93 -4.96 1.75
C LEU A 428 -31.83 -3.48 2.08
N LEU A 429 -32.23 -3.12 3.29
CA LEU A 429 -31.99 -1.80 3.88
C LEU A 429 -31.04 -1.95 5.08
N ASP A 430 -29.87 -1.31 5.00
CA ASP A 430 -28.82 -1.38 6.02
C ASP A 430 -28.46 -2.85 6.37
N GLY A 431 -28.40 -3.71 5.34
CA GLY A 431 -28.11 -5.14 5.44
C GLY A 431 -29.26 -6.03 5.94
N SER A 432 -30.44 -5.47 6.20
CA SER A 432 -31.64 -6.21 6.62
C SER A 432 -32.61 -6.38 5.47
N VAL A 433 -33.10 -7.61 5.25
CA VAL A 433 -34.09 -7.90 4.19
C VAL A 433 -35.42 -7.23 4.53
N ILE A 434 -35.93 -6.39 3.63
CA ILE A 434 -37.23 -5.72 3.75
C ILE A 434 -38.28 -6.30 2.80
N HIS A 435 -37.86 -6.75 1.61
CA HIS A 435 -38.74 -7.36 0.62
C HIS A 435 -38.03 -8.53 -0.09
N HIS A 436 -38.82 -9.49 -0.55
CA HIS A 436 -38.39 -10.63 -1.35
C HIS A 436 -39.44 -10.92 -2.43
N GLN A 437 -38.99 -11.20 -3.64
CA GLN A 437 -39.84 -11.60 -4.76
C GLN A 437 -39.11 -12.58 -5.69
N GLU A 438 -39.86 -13.52 -6.24
CA GLU A 438 -39.40 -14.46 -7.29
C GLU A 438 -39.83 -13.95 -8.67
N PHE A 439 -38.94 -14.08 -9.65
CA PHE A 439 -39.12 -13.68 -11.04
C PHE A 439 -38.91 -14.89 -11.95
N LEU A 440 -39.77 -15.06 -12.96
CA LEU A 440 -39.69 -16.19 -13.89
C LEU A 440 -38.75 -15.87 -15.05
N SER A 441 -37.82 -16.78 -15.34
CA SER A 441 -36.97 -16.75 -16.53
C SER A 441 -37.63 -17.58 -17.63
N ASP A 442 -38.45 -16.96 -18.47
CA ASP A 442 -39.11 -17.64 -19.61
C ASP A 442 -38.60 -17.10 -20.97
N PRO A 443 -37.86 -17.89 -21.77
CA PRO A 443 -37.39 -19.25 -21.48
C PRO A 443 -36.22 -19.28 -20.47
N ALA A 444 -35.95 -20.45 -19.88
CA ALA A 444 -34.83 -20.66 -18.95
C ALA A 444 -33.46 -20.68 -19.67
N ASP A 445 -33.10 -19.55 -20.29
CA ASP A 445 -31.86 -19.30 -20.99
C ASP A 445 -31.25 -17.95 -20.55
N ARG A 446 -30.15 -17.56 -21.22
CA ARG A 446 -29.49 -16.28 -20.97
C ARG A 446 -30.43 -15.09 -21.08
N ARG A 447 -31.25 -15.04 -22.14
CA ARG A 447 -32.11 -13.89 -22.43
C ARG A 447 -33.26 -13.81 -21.45
N GLY A 448 -33.90 -14.94 -21.13
CA GLY A 448 -34.98 -14.96 -20.14
C GLY A 448 -34.47 -14.59 -18.74
N THR A 449 -33.27 -15.04 -18.37
CA THR A 449 -32.65 -14.66 -17.10
C THR A 449 -32.27 -13.17 -17.06
N GLU A 450 -31.69 -12.63 -18.13
CA GLU A 450 -31.37 -11.20 -18.24
C GLU A 450 -32.65 -10.34 -18.16
N ALA A 451 -33.75 -10.78 -18.77
CA ALA A 451 -35.06 -10.12 -18.65
C ALA A 451 -35.62 -10.18 -17.22
N ALA A 452 -35.55 -11.34 -16.56
CA ALA A 452 -35.97 -11.49 -15.17
C ALA A 452 -35.18 -10.59 -14.21
N ILE A 453 -33.88 -10.37 -14.49
CA ILE A 453 -33.03 -9.44 -13.74
C ILE A 453 -33.48 -7.99 -13.96
N GLU A 454 -33.82 -7.60 -15.19
CA GLU A 454 -34.37 -6.27 -15.47
C GLU A 454 -35.68 -6.03 -14.71
N ASP A 455 -36.58 -7.02 -14.70
CA ASP A 455 -37.84 -6.97 -13.94
C ASP A 455 -37.58 -6.83 -12.43
N ALA A 456 -36.59 -7.55 -11.90
CA ALA A 456 -36.18 -7.45 -10.50
C ALA A 456 -35.62 -6.06 -10.16
N VAL A 457 -34.86 -5.45 -11.07
CA VAL A 457 -34.33 -4.10 -10.88
C VAL A 457 -35.44 -3.05 -10.92
N LEU A 458 -36.40 -3.16 -11.84
CA LEU A 458 -37.56 -2.26 -11.90
C LEU A 458 -38.42 -2.37 -10.63
N TRP A 459 -38.66 -3.58 -10.18
CA TRP A 459 -39.34 -3.85 -8.91
C TRP A 459 -38.63 -3.18 -7.72
N ALA A 460 -37.30 -3.29 -7.65
CA ALA A 460 -36.52 -2.69 -6.58
C ALA A 460 -36.53 -1.15 -6.64
N GLU A 461 -36.48 -0.56 -7.84
CA GLU A 461 -36.59 0.89 -8.06
C GLU A 461 -37.95 1.46 -7.62
N ASP A 462 -39.05 0.74 -7.84
CA ASP A 462 -40.38 1.15 -7.36
C ASP A 462 -40.44 1.22 -5.82
N HIS A 463 -39.82 0.25 -5.14
CA HIS A 463 -39.68 0.25 -3.68
C HIS A 463 -38.71 1.34 -3.20
N ALA A 464 -37.60 1.55 -3.91
CA ALA A 464 -36.63 2.60 -3.64
C ALA A 464 -37.28 4.00 -3.69
N GLY A 465 -38.13 4.24 -4.69
CA GLY A 465 -38.94 5.46 -4.82
C GLY A 465 -39.91 5.68 -3.65
N THR A 466 -40.53 4.61 -3.17
CA THR A 466 -41.41 4.65 -1.98
C THR A 466 -40.64 4.99 -0.70
N LEU A 467 -39.40 4.52 -0.57
CA LEU A 467 -38.52 4.79 0.56
C LEU A 467 -37.76 6.12 0.46
N ALA A 468 -37.87 6.83 -0.67
CA ALA A 468 -37.06 8.00 -1.00
C ALA A 468 -35.55 7.77 -0.85
N LEU A 469 -35.08 6.56 -1.17
CA LEU A 469 -33.68 6.17 -1.17
C LEU A 469 -33.28 5.73 -2.58
N PRO A 470 -32.09 6.08 -3.08
CA PRO A 470 -31.64 5.62 -4.38
C PRO A 470 -31.17 4.15 -4.30
N LEU A 471 -31.54 3.34 -5.29
CA LEU A 471 -30.90 2.04 -5.51
C LEU A 471 -29.62 2.26 -6.31
N THR A 472 -28.45 1.96 -5.71
CA THR A 472 -27.17 2.10 -6.43
C THR A 472 -26.35 0.82 -6.48
N ARG A 473 -26.66 -0.19 -5.65
CA ARG A 473 -25.90 -1.44 -5.57
C ARG A 473 -26.78 -2.62 -5.94
N VAL A 474 -26.26 -3.48 -6.82
CA VAL A 474 -26.89 -4.74 -7.23
C VAL A 474 -25.89 -5.87 -7.06
N ASP A 475 -26.16 -6.78 -6.13
CA ASP A 475 -25.32 -7.94 -5.84
C ASP A 475 -25.90 -9.15 -6.57
N VAL A 476 -25.17 -9.74 -7.51
CA VAL A 476 -25.62 -10.88 -8.32
C VAL A 476 -24.86 -12.14 -7.90
N ALA A 477 -25.59 -13.10 -7.36
CA ALA A 477 -25.07 -14.40 -6.96
C ALA A 477 -25.37 -15.46 -8.03
N ALA A 478 -24.32 -15.95 -8.71
CA ALA A 478 -24.45 -16.88 -9.82
C ALA A 478 -23.60 -18.16 -9.63
N PRO A 479 -23.98 -19.28 -10.27
CA PRO A 479 -23.18 -20.50 -10.30
C PRO A 479 -21.82 -20.27 -10.98
N GLY A 480 -20.78 -21.01 -10.54
CA GLY A 480 -19.43 -20.87 -11.09
C GLY A 480 -19.36 -21.03 -12.61
N LYS A 481 -20.15 -21.94 -13.17
CA LYS A 481 -20.26 -22.14 -14.63
C LYS A 481 -20.72 -20.88 -15.38
N LEU A 482 -21.70 -20.15 -14.85
CA LEU A 482 -22.16 -18.90 -15.47
C LEU A 482 -21.12 -17.78 -15.27
N LEU A 483 -20.51 -17.69 -14.08
CA LEU A 483 -19.51 -16.67 -13.77
C LEU A 483 -18.29 -16.66 -14.71
N LEU A 484 -17.94 -17.80 -15.31
CA LEU A 484 -16.85 -17.91 -16.26
C LEU A 484 -17.05 -17.03 -17.51
N ASP A 485 -18.23 -17.11 -18.12
CA ASP A 485 -18.47 -16.55 -19.46
C ASP A 485 -19.52 -15.43 -19.48
N TRP A 486 -20.38 -15.37 -18.47
CA TRP A 486 -21.45 -14.38 -18.41
C TRP A 486 -21.02 -13.13 -17.63
N HIS A 487 -21.50 -11.97 -18.10
CA HIS A 487 -21.23 -10.65 -17.57
C HIS A 487 -22.56 -10.01 -17.14
N PRO A 488 -23.03 -10.24 -15.89
CA PRO A 488 -24.27 -9.65 -15.39
C PRO A 488 -24.29 -8.12 -15.48
N GLU A 489 -23.12 -7.49 -15.37
CA GLU A 489 -22.93 -6.07 -15.52
C GLU A 489 -23.27 -5.55 -16.92
N GLU A 490 -23.24 -6.42 -17.93
CA GLU A 490 -23.64 -6.14 -19.32
C GLU A 490 -25.07 -6.58 -19.64
N ALA A 491 -25.79 -7.16 -18.68
CA ALA A 491 -27.22 -7.44 -18.85
C ALA A 491 -27.99 -6.11 -18.98
N GLY A 492 -29.09 -6.10 -19.73
CA GLY A 492 -29.88 -4.90 -20.02
C GLY A 492 -30.15 -4.66 -21.50
N ALA A 493 -31.42 -4.71 -21.91
CA ALA A 493 -31.84 -4.47 -23.30
C ALA A 493 -31.76 -2.99 -23.70
N ALA A 494 -32.07 -2.08 -22.78
CA ALA A 494 -32.05 -0.64 -23.02
C ALA A 494 -30.73 0.03 -22.62
N MET A 495 -30.09 -0.46 -21.54
CA MET A 495 -28.84 0.07 -21.00
C MET A 495 -28.18 -1.01 -20.12
N LEU A 496 -26.85 -1.11 -20.19
CA LEU A 496 -26.09 -2.04 -19.36
C LEU A 496 -26.28 -1.74 -17.87
N LEU A 497 -26.53 -2.77 -17.06
CA LEU A 497 -26.72 -2.61 -15.61
C LEU A 497 -25.53 -1.92 -14.94
N GLY A 498 -24.29 -2.30 -15.28
CA GLY A 498 -23.07 -1.75 -14.69
C GLY A 498 -22.83 -0.26 -15.01
N VAL A 499 -23.53 0.30 -16.01
CA VAL A 499 -23.47 1.75 -16.29
C VAL A 499 -24.23 2.54 -15.22
N ARG A 500 -25.36 2.01 -14.71
CA ARG A 500 -26.22 2.70 -13.73
C ARG A 500 -25.97 2.26 -12.30
N TYR A 501 -25.67 0.98 -12.09
CA TYR A 501 -25.52 0.39 -10.76
C TYR A 501 -24.10 -0.10 -10.54
N ASP A 502 -23.72 -0.20 -9.27
CA ASP A 502 -22.53 -0.88 -8.82
C ASP A 502 -22.85 -2.37 -8.70
N VAL A 503 -22.57 -3.11 -9.77
CA VAL A 503 -22.84 -4.55 -9.86
C VAL A 503 -21.69 -5.34 -9.23
N ARG A 504 -21.98 -6.17 -8.24
CA ARG A 504 -21.00 -7.08 -7.61
C ARG A 504 -21.37 -8.53 -7.86
N LEU A 505 -20.35 -9.37 -8.03
CA LEU A 505 -20.54 -10.78 -8.31
C LEU A 505 -20.20 -11.63 -7.09
N HIS A 506 -21.10 -12.58 -6.83
CA HIS A 506 -21.01 -13.52 -5.72
C HIS A 506 -21.18 -14.96 -6.19
N TRP A 507 -20.65 -15.90 -5.43
CA TRP A 507 -20.84 -17.33 -5.71
C TRP A 507 -22.14 -17.84 -5.09
N SER A 508 -23.09 -18.27 -5.93
CA SER A 508 -24.44 -18.67 -5.48
C SER A 508 -24.44 -19.87 -4.53
N SER A 509 -23.45 -20.76 -4.62
CA SER A 509 -23.34 -21.92 -3.72
C SER A 509 -23.13 -21.53 -2.25
N ARG A 510 -22.83 -20.26 -1.92
CA ARG A 510 -22.81 -19.77 -0.53
C ARG A 510 -24.20 -19.56 0.06
N LEU A 511 -25.22 -19.34 -0.77
CA LEU A 511 -26.62 -19.22 -0.33
C LEU A 511 -27.15 -20.60 0.10
N ALA A 512 -26.84 -21.64 -0.67
CA ALA A 512 -27.22 -23.03 -0.40
C ALA A 512 -25.99 -23.96 -0.33
N PRO A 513 -25.11 -23.81 0.68
CA PRO A 513 -23.84 -24.53 0.73
C PRO A 513 -24.03 -26.00 1.07
N ASP A 514 -23.24 -26.86 0.43
CA ASP A 514 -23.14 -28.27 0.78
C ASP A 514 -22.39 -28.48 2.11
N ALA A 515 -22.24 -29.74 2.53
CA ALA A 515 -21.55 -30.06 3.78
C ALA A 515 -20.08 -29.64 3.79
N SER A 516 -19.40 -29.65 2.63
CA SER A 516 -18.00 -29.29 2.52
C SER A 516 -17.80 -27.78 2.65
N VAL A 517 -18.59 -26.97 1.94
CA VAL A 517 -18.54 -25.50 2.01
C VAL A 517 -18.91 -25.02 3.41
N ARG A 518 -19.93 -25.64 4.04
CA ARG A 518 -20.28 -25.32 5.44
C ARG A 518 -19.13 -25.58 6.42
N SER A 519 -18.35 -26.64 6.22
CA SER A 519 -17.27 -27.01 7.15
C SER A 519 -16.10 -26.02 7.16
N ILE A 520 -15.92 -25.24 6.09
CA ILE A 520 -14.82 -24.30 5.92
C ILE A 520 -15.25 -22.83 6.01
N GLU A 521 -16.52 -22.54 6.32
CA GLU A 521 -17.05 -21.18 6.36
C GLU A 521 -16.33 -20.27 7.37
N ALA A 522 -16.02 -20.78 8.56
CA ALA A 522 -15.27 -20.04 9.58
C ALA A 522 -13.84 -19.69 9.11
N MET A 523 -13.22 -20.57 8.33
CA MET A 523 -11.90 -20.31 7.73
C MET A 523 -11.99 -19.17 6.70
N VAL A 524 -13.03 -19.17 5.86
CA VAL A 524 -13.23 -18.10 4.87
C VAL A 524 -13.48 -16.75 5.56
N ALA A 525 -14.28 -16.73 6.63
CA ALA A 525 -14.51 -15.52 7.42
C ALA A 525 -13.20 -14.99 8.04
N ALA A 526 -12.37 -15.86 8.64
CA ALA A 526 -11.06 -15.48 9.17
C ALA A 526 -10.10 -14.98 8.08
N ARG A 527 -10.15 -15.56 6.86
CA ARG A 527 -9.38 -15.07 5.71
C ARG A 527 -9.84 -13.69 5.27
N TRP A 528 -11.14 -13.43 5.27
CA TRP A 528 -11.66 -12.09 5.01
C TRP A 528 -11.14 -11.07 6.04
N GLU A 529 -11.18 -11.41 7.34
CA GLU A 529 -10.61 -10.57 8.40
C GLU A 529 -9.11 -10.27 8.12
N SER A 530 -8.33 -11.28 7.73
CA SER A 530 -6.92 -11.09 7.35
C SER A 530 -6.74 -10.22 6.10
N LEU A 531 -7.60 -10.36 5.09
CA LEU A 531 -7.56 -9.57 3.85
C LEU A 531 -7.98 -8.12 4.05
N SER A 532 -8.89 -7.89 4.99
CA SER A 532 -9.32 -6.56 5.42
C SER A 532 -8.33 -5.90 6.41
N GLY A 533 -7.40 -6.70 6.95
CA GLY A 533 -6.36 -6.28 7.88
C GLY A 533 -5.10 -5.71 7.19
N GLU A 534 -4.20 -5.14 7.97
CA GLU A 534 -2.98 -4.48 7.48
C GLU A 534 -1.85 -5.48 7.22
N THR A 535 -1.63 -5.88 5.97
CA THR A 535 -0.34 -6.46 5.55
C THR A 535 0.21 -5.65 4.38
N GLY A 536 1.42 -5.10 4.52
CA GLY A 536 2.13 -4.39 3.45
C GLY A 536 2.64 -5.31 2.34
N GLU A 537 2.01 -6.47 2.15
CA GLU A 537 2.34 -7.48 1.16
C GLU A 537 1.16 -7.65 0.18
N THR A 538 1.44 -8.10 -1.05
CA THR A 538 0.45 -8.29 -2.12
C THR A 538 -0.77 -9.06 -1.62
N PRO A 539 -1.99 -8.49 -1.67
CA PRO A 539 -3.19 -9.02 -1.02
C PRO A 539 -3.81 -10.24 -1.73
N VAL A 540 -3.13 -10.75 -2.76
CA VAL A 540 -3.60 -11.85 -3.61
C VAL A 540 -2.48 -12.85 -3.85
N ASP A 541 -2.76 -14.12 -3.60
CA ASP A 541 -1.92 -15.25 -3.98
C ASP A 541 -2.21 -15.63 -5.44
N TRP A 542 -1.25 -15.38 -6.33
CA TRP A 542 -1.39 -15.64 -7.77
C TRP A 542 -1.03 -17.09 -8.13
N LEU A 543 -1.93 -17.77 -8.84
CA LEU A 543 -1.77 -19.14 -9.33
C LEU A 543 -1.43 -19.16 -10.81
N GLY A 544 -0.35 -19.85 -11.16
CA GLY A 544 0.05 -20.11 -12.53
C GLY A 544 -0.56 -21.39 -13.11
N PRO A 545 -0.36 -21.66 -14.41
CA PRO A 545 -0.83 -22.90 -15.05
C PRO A 545 -0.31 -24.17 -14.38
N GLY A 546 0.93 -24.14 -13.86
CA GLY A 546 1.51 -25.26 -13.12
C GLY A 546 0.82 -25.54 -11.78
N ASP A 547 0.25 -24.51 -11.14
CA ASP A 547 -0.42 -24.65 -9.85
C ASP A 547 -1.80 -25.30 -9.95
N VAL A 548 -2.48 -25.07 -11.07
CA VAL A 548 -3.83 -25.56 -11.35
C VAL A 548 -3.85 -26.87 -12.14
N ALA A 549 -2.71 -27.33 -12.64
CA ALA A 549 -2.60 -28.54 -13.46
C ALA A 549 -2.95 -29.84 -12.70
N ASP A 550 -2.73 -29.88 -11.38
CA ASP A 550 -3.11 -31.01 -10.51
C ASP A 550 -4.20 -30.59 -9.50
N PRO A 551 -5.48 -30.92 -9.78
CA PRO A 551 -6.60 -30.57 -8.90
C PRO A 551 -6.52 -31.20 -7.50
N GLN A 552 -5.88 -32.36 -7.34
CA GLN A 552 -5.76 -33.01 -6.03
C GLN A 552 -4.70 -32.33 -5.18
N ALA A 553 -3.54 -32.03 -5.77
CA ALA A 553 -2.49 -31.28 -5.09
C ALA A 553 -2.95 -29.87 -4.72
N LEU A 554 -3.66 -29.17 -5.63
CA LEU A 554 -4.24 -27.86 -5.36
C LEU A 554 -5.21 -27.89 -4.17
N ARG A 555 -6.13 -28.86 -4.14
CA ARG A 555 -7.04 -29.05 -2.99
C ARG A 555 -6.29 -29.32 -1.69
N GLY A 556 -5.21 -30.10 -1.74
CA GLY A 556 -4.33 -30.33 -0.59
C GLY A 556 -3.75 -29.02 -0.04
N ARG A 557 -3.19 -28.18 -0.92
CA ARG A 557 -2.63 -26.86 -0.56
C ARG A 557 -3.68 -25.91 0.01
N LEU A 558 -4.86 -25.85 -0.60
CA LEU A 558 -5.98 -25.03 -0.12
C LEU A 558 -6.43 -25.43 1.29
N ARG A 559 -6.56 -26.74 1.55
CA ARG A 559 -6.93 -27.29 2.86
C ARG A 559 -5.89 -27.05 3.94
N ASN A 560 -4.61 -27.07 3.57
CA ASN A 560 -3.50 -26.84 4.48
C ASN A 560 -3.26 -25.35 4.77
N GLY A 561 -4.05 -24.45 4.18
CA GLY A 561 -3.90 -23.01 4.39
C GLY A 561 -2.68 -22.41 3.71
N SER A 562 -2.13 -23.04 2.68
CA SER A 562 -0.97 -22.51 1.93
C SER A 562 -1.27 -21.20 1.20
N TYR A 563 -2.55 -20.86 1.05
CA TYR A 563 -3.03 -19.61 0.49
C TYR A 563 -3.86 -18.91 1.56
N ALA A 564 -3.29 -17.88 2.17
CA ALA A 564 -3.90 -17.14 3.27
C ALA A 564 -4.69 -15.92 2.80
N ARG A 565 -4.52 -15.53 1.52
CA ARG A 565 -5.03 -14.28 0.94
C ARG A 565 -6.17 -14.54 -0.06
N GLY A 566 -6.57 -13.49 -0.78
CA GLY A 566 -7.39 -13.63 -1.98
C GLY A 566 -6.64 -14.46 -3.01
N ILE A 567 -7.34 -15.12 -3.93
CA ILE A 567 -6.70 -15.93 -4.96
C ILE A 567 -6.84 -15.23 -6.31
N GLY A 568 -5.75 -15.16 -7.06
CA GLY A 568 -5.73 -14.63 -8.41
C GLY A 568 -5.28 -15.70 -9.41
N LEU A 569 -5.89 -15.79 -10.57
CA LEU A 569 -5.41 -16.63 -11.67
C LEU A 569 -4.60 -15.77 -12.63
N LEU A 570 -3.40 -16.23 -13.03
CA LEU A 570 -2.62 -15.56 -14.07
C LEU A 570 -3.26 -15.69 -15.46
N HIS A 571 -4.09 -16.72 -15.66
CA HIS A 571 -4.74 -17.04 -16.93
C HIS A 571 -6.22 -17.35 -16.73
N HIS A 572 -7.04 -17.14 -17.76
CA HIS A 572 -8.45 -17.53 -17.72
C HIS A 572 -8.55 -19.07 -17.52
N PRO A 573 -9.41 -19.57 -16.62
CA PRO A 573 -9.58 -21.01 -16.36
C PRO A 573 -10.28 -21.79 -17.50
N GLY A 574 -10.38 -21.22 -18.70
CA GLY A 574 -11.19 -21.77 -19.80
C GLY A 574 -12.63 -22.08 -19.39
N THR A 575 -13.12 -23.26 -19.75
CA THR A 575 -14.47 -23.75 -19.42
C THR A 575 -14.52 -24.60 -18.14
N ASP A 576 -13.44 -24.61 -17.33
CA ASP A 576 -13.35 -25.45 -16.13
C ASP A 576 -14.08 -24.84 -14.93
N ALA A 577 -15.41 -24.99 -14.92
CA ALA A 577 -16.25 -24.56 -13.80
C ALA A 577 -15.88 -25.25 -12.47
N ARG A 578 -15.34 -26.46 -12.51
CA ARG A 578 -14.98 -27.22 -11.30
C ARG A 578 -13.77 -26.63 -10.60
N LEU A 579 -12.81 -26.10 -11.37
CA LEU A 579 -11.69 -25.34 -10.83
C LEU A 579 -12.20 -24.09 -10.10
N LEU A 580 -13.08 -23.31 -10.75
CA LEU A 580 -13.64 -22.10 -10.17
C LEU A 580 -14.38 -22.39 -8.85
N ASP A 581 -15.28 -23.37 -8.84
CA ASP A 581 -16.01 -23.78 -7.63
C ASP A 581 -15.06 -24.29 -6.53
N THR A 582 -13.99 -25.00 -6.91
CA THR A 582 -12.98 -25.48 -5.96
C THR A 582 -12.24 -24.30 -5.31
N LEU A 583 -11.91 -23.24 -6.05
CA LEU A 583 -11.25 -22.06 -5.50
C LEU A 583 -12.20 -21.23 -4.64
N LEU A 584 -13.40 -20.93 -5.15
CA LEU A 584 -14.43 -20.12 -4.45
C LEU A 584 -14.88 -20.73 -3.12
N ALA A 585 -14.80 -22.06 -2.98
CA ALA A 585 -15.06 -22.71 -1.70
C ALA A 585 -14.08 -22.25 -0.60
N TYR A 586 -12.82 -21.96 -0.93
CA TYR A 586 -11.76 -21.67 0.05
C TYR A 586 -11.35 -20.19 0.10
N THR A 587 -11.73 -19.35 -0.86
CA THR A 587 -11.39 -17.91 -0.84
C THR A 587 -12.65 -17.04 -0.83
N PRO A 588 -12.68 -15.92 -0.08
CA PRO A 588 -13.74 -14.92 -0.20
C PRO A 588 -13.56 -14.04 -1.44
N VAL A 589 -12.33 -13.90 -1.94
CA VAL A 589 -12.03 -13.10 -3.14
C VAL A 589 -11.29 -13.95 -4.16
N LEU A 590 -11.85 -14.04 -5.36
CA LEU A 590 -11.23 -14.72 -6.50
C LEU A 590 -11.15 -13.77 -7.69
N LEU A 591 -9.96 -13.62 -8.25
CA LEU A 591 -9.70 -12.80 -9.44
C LEU A 591 -9.23 -13.68 -10.60
N TRP A 592 -9.67 -13.38 -11.82
CA TRP A 592 -9.15 -14.02 -13.03
C TRP A 592 -9.24 -13.09 -14.25
N PRO A 593 -8.40 -13.27 -15.28
CA PRO A 593 -8.44 -12.42 -16.46
C PRO A 593 -9.71 -12.70 -17.28
N GLN A 594 -10.20 -11.71 -18.03
CA GLN A 594 -11.30 -11.88 -18.98
C GLN A 594 -10.92 -12.79 -20.16
N PRO A 595 -11.89 -13.45 -20.83
CA PRO A 595 -11.63 -14.35 -21.97
C PRO A 595 -10.86 -13.68 -23.11
N HIS A 596 -11.05 -12.37 -23.30
CA HIS A 596 -10.45 -11.59 -24.38
C HIS A 596 -9.07 -11.00 -24.04
N ALA A 597 -8.48 -11.36 -22.90
CA ALA A 597 -7.12 -10.98 -22.50
C ALA A 597 -6.15 -12.15 -22.76
N PRO A 598 -5.66 -12.35 -24.02
CA PRO A 598 -4.90 -13.54 -24.41
C PRO A 598 -3.55 -13.69 -23.68
N ALA A 599 -3.00 -12.60 -23.14
CA ALA A 599 -1.78 -12.60 -22.34
C ALA A 599 -2.00 -12.88 -20.85
N GLY A 600 -3.27 -13.08 -20.42
CA GLY A 600 -3.63 -13.19 -19.02
C GLY A 600 -3.49 -11.86 -18.26
N PHE A 601 -3.17 -11.95 -16.97
CA PHE A 601 -2.89 -10.78 -16.13
C PHE A 601 -1.41 -10.80 -15.67
N PRO A 602 -0.51 -10.11 -16.40
CA PRO A 602 0.93 -10.20 -16.17
C PRO A 602 1.36 -9.58 -14.84
N ALA A 603 2.49 -10.07 -14.29
CA ALA A 603 3.04 -9.63 -13.01
C ALA A 603 3.31 -8.12 -12.94
N GLU A 604 3.67 -7.50 -14.06
CA GLU A 604 3.88 -6.05 -14.17
C GLU A 604 2.62 -5.23 -13.83
N ARG A 605 1.43 -5.82 -14.01
CA ARG A 605 0.15 -5.17 -13.67
C ARG A 605 -0.32 -5.46 -12.25
N HIS A 606 0.38 -6.32 -11.50
CA HIS A 606 0.03 -6.62 -10.11
C HIS A 606 0.16 -5.37 -9.23
N ALA A 607 1.13 -4.50 -9.51
CA ALA A 607 1.29 -3.22 -8.80
C ALA A 607 0.02 -2.35 -8.85
N PHE A 608 -0.69 -2.30 -9.99
CA PHE A 608 -1.95 -1.55 -10.08
C PHE A 608 -3.07 -2.13 -9.22
N LEU A 609 -3.12 -3.46 -9.10
CA LEU A 609 -4.05 -4.13 -8.19
C LEU A 609 -3.70 -3.80 -6.74
N ASP A 610 -2.43 -3.89 -6.39
CA ASP A 610 -1.94 -3.62 -5.04
C ASP A 610 -2.24 -2.18 -4.62
N ASP A 611 -1.99 -1.23 -5.51
CA ASP A 611 -2.30 0.20 -5.32
C ASP A 611 -3.81 0.46 -5.17
N SER A 612 -4.66 -0.39 -5.77
CA SER A 612 -6.11 -0.20 -5.82
C SER A 612 -6.90 -1.12 -4.88
N TRP A 613 -6.24 -2.05 -4.17
CA TRP A 613 -6.92 -3.13 -3.44
C TRP A 613 -7.90 -2.62 -2.38
N TRP A 614 -7.53 -1.57 -1.66
CA TRP A 614 -8.37 -0.96 -0.63
C TRP A 614 -9.67 -0.34 -1.19
N ALA A 615 -9.68 0.01 -2.48
CA ALA A 615 -10.84 0.58 -3.17
C ALA A 615 -11.76 -0.50 -3.75
N MET A 616 -11.34 -1.77 -3.66
CA MET A 616 -12.12 -2.88 -4.17
C MET A 616 -13.35 -3.16 -3.31
N PRO A 617 -14.45 -3.66 -3.93
CA PRO A 617 -14.60 -3.93 -5.36
C PRO A 617 -14.97 -2.68 -6.19
N GLY A 618 -15.14 -1.50 -5.57
CA GLY A 618 -15.59 -0.27 -6.25
C GLY A 618 -14.67 0.17 -7.39
N ALA A 619 -13.35 0.08 -7.20
CA ALA A 619 -12.39 0.40 -8.27
C ALA A 619 -12.55 -0.47 -9.53
N LEU A 620 -12.95 -1.74 -9.36
CA LEU A 620 -13.22 -2.64 -10.48
C LEU A 620 -14.49 -2.21 -11.25
N VAL A 621 -15.55 -1.86 -10.52
CA VAL A 621 -16.79 -1.34 -11.09
C VAL A 621 -16.53 -0.06 -11.90
N ASP A 622 -15.75 0.87 -11.34
CA ASP A 622 -15.39 2.10 -12.02
C ASP A 622 -14.51 1.85 -13.26
N ALA A 623 -13.61 0.86 -13.20
CA ALA A 623 -12.80 0.45 -14.34
C ALA A 623 -13.66 -0.08 -15.49
N TYR A 624 -14.65 -0.94 -15.20
CA TYR A 624 -15.61 -1.42 -16.20
C TYR A 624 -16.42 -0.27 -16.81
N ARG A 625 -16.95 0.62 -15.96
CA ARG A 625 -17.75 1.77 -16.38
C ARG A 625 -16.97 2.70 -17.32
N LYS A 626 -15.71 3.02 -16.97
CA LYS A 626 -14.81 3.82 -17.82
C LYS A 626 -14.57 3.15 -19.17
N ARG A 627 -14.38 1.83 -19.19
CA ARG A 627 -14.19 1.06 -20.42
C ARG A 627 -15.42 1.12 -21.34
N TRP A 628 -16.63 0.92 -20.81
CA TRP A 628 -17.85 1.03 -21.63
C TRP A 628 -18.12 2.45 -22.14
N GLN A 629 -17.67 3.47 -21.40
CA GLN A 629 -17.75 4.88 -21.82
C GLN A 629 -16.67 5.28 -22.84
N GLY A 630 -15.83 4.35 -23.29
CA GLY A 630 -14.77 4.61 -24.27
C GLY A 630 -13.54 5.33 -23.70
N GLY A 631 -13.39 5.38 -22.38
CA GLY A 631 -12.15 5.81 -21.74
C GLY A 631 -11.03 4.81 -22.00
N ALA A 632 -9.77 5.27 -21.99
CA ALA A 632 -8.61 4.38 -22.01
C ALA A 632 -8.73 3.40 -20.82
N GLY A 633 -8.94 2.12 -21.13
CA GLY A 633 -9.32 1.10 -20.17
C GLY A 633 -8.29 0.98 -19.05
N ALA A 634 -8.72 1.29 -17.82
CA ALA A 634 -7.91 1.11 -16.62
C ALA A 634 -7.51 -0.37 -16.50
N ASP A 635 -6.28 -0.64 -16.08
CA ASP A 635 -5.68 -1.96 -16.13
C ASP A 635 -6.49 -3.08 -15.41
N LEU A 636 -7.35 -2.67 -14.47
CA LEU A 636 -8.23 -3.53 -13.70
C LEU A 636 -9.43 -4.06 -14.50
N ALA A 637 -9.85 -3.38 -15.56
CA ALA A 637 -11.04 -3.76 -16.34
C ALA A 637 -10.86 -5.08 -17.11
N ASP A 638 -9.64 -5.62 -17.18
CA ASP A 638 -9.34 -6.92 -17.76
C ASP A 638 -9.46 -8.07 -16.75
N LEU A 639 -9.68 -7.77 -15.47
CA LEU A 639 -9.96 -8.77 -14.44
C LEU A 639 -11.46 -8.97 -14.30
N ARG A 640 -11.84 -10.17 -13.87
CA ARG A 640 -13.13 -10.57 -13.30
C ARG A 640 -12.90 -10.84 -11.82
N ALA A 641 -13.92 -10.58 -11.01
CA ALA A 641 -13.86 -10.83 -9.58
C ALA A 641 -15.15 -11.48 -9.08
N VAL A 642 -15.01 -12.42 -8.14
CA VAL A 642 -16.03 -12.72 -7.14
C VAL A 642 -15.57 -12.10 -5.83
N TRP A 643 -16.48 -11.41 -5.15
CA TRP A 643 -16.14 -10.61 -3.98
C TRP A 643 -17.12 -10.86 -2.82
N ASP A 644 -16.85 -11.91 -2.04
CA ASP A 644 -17.68 -12.32 -0.91
C ASP A 644 -17.23 -11.63 0.39
N ASP A 645 -17.57 -10.34 0.52
CA ASP A 645 -17.26 -9.50 1.68
C ASP A 645 -18.04 -9.89 2.95
N GLU A 646 -17.73 -9.24 4.08
CA GLU A 646 -18.39 -9.50 5.36
C GLU A 646 -19.92 -9.34 5.29
N GLU A 647 -20.41 -8.34 4.56
CA GLU A 647 -21.84 -8.08 4.41
C GLU A 647 -22.53 -9.21 3.66
N TRP A 648 -21.94 -9.68 2.56
CA TRP A 648 -22.42 -10.83 1.80
C TRP A 648 -22.39 -12.11 2.63
N LEU A 649 -21.28 -12.41 3.29
CA LEU A 649 -21.16 -13.61 4.14
C LEU A 649 -22.19 -13.58 5.29
N ARG A 650 -22.46 -12.40 5.85
CA ARG A 650 -23.53 -12.20 6.84
C ARG A 650 -24.92 -12.43 6.23
N PHE A 651 -25.19 -11.90 5.04
CA PHE A 651 -26.43 -12.15 4.32
C PHE A 651 -26.65 -13.66 4.07
N CYS A 652 -25.64 -14.39 3.59
CA CYS A 652 -25.74 -15.84 3.40
C CYS A 652 -26.08 -16.58 4.70
N ARG A 653 -25.56 -16.15 5.86
CA ARG A 653 -25.92 -16.73 7.17
C ARG A 653 -27.39 -16.44 7.54
N LEU A 654 -27.84 -15.21 7.31
CA LEU A 654 -29.24 -14.81 7.56
C LEU A 654 -30.20 -15.58 6.67
N PHE A 655 -29.89 -15.72 5.38
CA PHE A 655 -30.68 -16.49 4.41
C PHE A 655 -30.96 -17.93 4.87
N ARG A 656 -29.97 -18.57 5.49
CA ARG A 656 -30.06 -19.96 5.98
C ARG A 656 -30.78 -20.09 7.32
N THR A 657 -30.94 -18.99 8.05
CA THR A 657 -31.58 -19.00 9.37
C THR A 657 -33.06 -18.69 9.15
N PRO A 658 -33.98 -19.67 9.25
CA PRO A 658 -35.40 -19.37 9.15
C PRO A 658 -35.76 -18.33 10.22
N PRO A 659 -36.63 -17.34 9.91
CA PRO A 659 -37.12 -16.43 10.94
C PRO A 659 -37.71 -17.29 12.05
N SER A 660 -37.20 -17.14 13.28
CA SER A 660 -37.70 -17.94 14.40
C SER A 660 -39.21 -17.72 14.45
N SER A 661 -39.98 -18.78 14.20
CA SER A 661 -41.41 -18.76 14.47
C SER A 661 -41.57 -18.25 15.89
N ALA A 662 -42.38 -17.21 16.04
CA ALA A 662 -42.70 -16.60 17.31
C ALA A 662 -42.89 -17.70 18.36
N ARG A 663 -42.02 -17.69 19.37
CA ARG A 663 -42.13 -18.56 20.54
C ARG A 663 -43.59 -18.48 21.00
N PRO A 664 -44.37 -19.57 21.01
CA PRO A 664 -45.74 -19.50 21.50
C PRO A 664 -45.68 -18.94 22.92
N ALA A 665 -46.55 -17.96 23.18
CA ALA A 665 -46.65 -17.31 24.47
C ALA A 665 -46.64 -18.38 25.58
N PRO A 666 -45.89 -18.18 26.68
CA PRO A 666 -45.88 -19.13 27.77
C PRO A 666 -47.32 -19.37 28.22
N PRO A 667 -47.72 -20.63 28.49
CA PRO A 667 -49.05 -20.93 28.97
C PRO A 667 -49.32 -20.09 30.22
N ALA A 668 -50.52 -19.49 30.26
CA ALA A 668 -50.97 -18.68 31.38
C ALA A 668 -50.69 -19.40 32.70
N SER A 669 -50.00 -18.71 33.61
CA SER A 669 -49.71 -19.23 34.94
C SER A 669 -51.02 -19.60 35.64
N PRO A 670 -51.09 -20.76 36.33
CA PRO A 670 -52.28 -21.16 37.06
C PRO A 670 -52.58 -20.15 38.16
N SER A 671 -53.85 -19.76 38.22
CA SER A 671 -54.41 -18.83 39.20
C SER A 671 -54.05 -19.26 40.62
N LEU A 672 -53.45 -18.34 41.38
CA LEU A 672 -53.22 -18.52 42.81
C LEU A 672 -54.55 -18.77 43.55
N PRO A 673 -54.60 -19.70 44.53
CA PRO A 673 -55.80 -19.95 45.30
C PRO A 673 -56.10 -18.77 46.23
N VAL A 674 -57.38 -18.38 46.23
CA VAL A 674 -58.00 -17.40 47.13
C VAL A 674 -57.79 -17.84 48.59
N PRO A 675 -57.32 -16.96 49.50
CA PRO A 675 -57.14 -17.31 50.90
C PRO A 675 -58.49 -17.44 51.62
N PRO A 676 -58.62 -18.33 52.62
CA PRO A 676 -59.87 -18.52 53.34
C PRO A 676 -60.16 -17.33 54.26
N VAL A 677 -61.42 -16.90 54.21
CA VAL A 677 -62.03 -15.92 55.11
C VAL A 677 -61.94 -16.46 56.55
N ARG A 678 -61.21 -15.74 57.42
CA ARG A 678 -61.27 -15.96 58.86
C ARG A 678 -62.53 -15.30 59.40
N SER A 679 -63.55 -16.10 59.65
CA SER A 679 -64.55 -15.83 60.68
C SER A 679 -63.98 -16.27 62.03
N GLU A 680 -63.89 -15.35 62.99
CA GLU A 680 -64.47 -15.51 64.33
C GLU A 680 -64.09 -14.32 65.22
N GLY A 681 -65.10 -13.83 65.94
CA GLY A 681 -65.07 -12.61 66.71
C GLY A 681 -64.63 -12.79 68.16
N SER A 682 -64.48 -11.62 68.78
CA SER A 682 -64.41 -11.25 70.21
C SER A 682 -65.25 -12.12 71.17
N PRO A 683 -64.91 -12.21 72.47
CA PRO A 683 -64.68 -11.06 73.38
C PRO A 683 -63.22 -10.84 73.79
#